data_AF-A0A5C8K291-F1
#
_entry.id   AF-A0A5C8K291-F1
#
_cell.length_a   1.000
_cell.length_b   1.000
_cell.length_c   1.000
_cell.angle_alpha   90.00
_cell.angle_beta   90.00
_cell.angle_gamma   90.00
#
_symmetry.space_group_name_H-M   'P 1'
#
loop_
_entity.id
_entity.type
_entity.pdbx_description
1 polymer ?
#
loop_
_entity_poly.entity_id
_entity_poly.type
_entity_poly.pdbx_seq_one_letter_code
_entity_poly.pdbx_strand_id
1 'polypeptide(L)'
;MTLAAQPAEAGRDGHGRHGGVQLERLDRGLVAVPTGQGVFLSWRLLGDEVTGHGRWGMTGTDFRVYRDGRPIATVTDSTNYLDSAGTAASSYRIAPIVKGREGPRGPAVTPWVESFHDLPLKKPADGVTPAGEAYTYSANDLSVGDVDGDGQYEYVVKWDPSNSKDVSQRGYTGNAYIDAYELDGTLLWRLDLGVNIRAGAHYTQFLVYDFDGDGRSEAMLKTAPGTKVTRYGRDGRVLSERHITMPKKDVRAGYSHADDYRKSAAGYFDHLVEMFQGWHEHPEVVAGRWPATLEQAFGIEPRHAYPLSRESAADLATYFVDVYAPARSGNNRLREFEGFILTGPEYLSVFDGATGRELQTIPYKPGRGDDGLLWGDYAMARVEPGNRVDRFLSAVAYLDGERPSAVFARGYYTRSTLVAYDWDGRRLKEAWYVDSGHVPMDNPFNASPHGVDGTDPEYATLTTQGFHSLSAADVDGDGKQEIVYGAATIDHDGGLLYSSFAEGPPGSAVPGQNVRLGHGDAMHVADLDPDREGLEIWTVHEGGRWAPYGWAMRAAATGEVLFGGYSGVDTGRGMAGDIDPAVRGLEAWSSMPPDQAIDAGLWSARGDHLGRNVPGTNMSIRWAADMTTQVVNGTATTVLQTPTIDDWKRGTLLTAEGTLTNNWTKGNPGLVADVLGDWREELLVRTADSTAVRIYLSTEVTDRKLYTLMHDPQYRAEVARQQTTYNQPAYPSFYLASDMDWSKVPIPRIRTPRK
;
A
#
# COMPACT_ATOMS: atom_id res chain seq x y z
N MET A 1 -42.02 57.17 14.11
CA MET A 1 -41.79 56.04 15.03
C MET A 1 -41.75 54.78 14.19
N THR A 2 -40.55 54.24 13.94
CA THR A 2 -40.27 52.82 13.72
C THR A 2 -38.76 52.68 13.69
N LEU A 3 -38.22 52.00 14.71
CA LEU A 3 -36.79 51.76 14.91
C LEU A 3 -36.27 50.73 13.90
N ALA A 4 -35.09 51.01 13.34
CA ALA A 4 -34.26 50.04 12.65
C ALA A 4 -33.50 49.18 13.66
N ALA A 5 -33.50 47.86 13.47
CA ALA A 5 -32.69 46.91 14.23
C ALA A 5 -31.47 46.51 13.39
N GLN A 6 -30.28 46.64 13.97
CA GLN A 6 -29.01 46.15 13.43
C GLN A 6 -28.93 44.62 13.52
N PRO A 7 -28.20 43.95 12.61
CA PRO A 7 -27.94 42.52 12.72
C PRO A 7 -26.87 42.24 13.79
N ALA A 8 -27.09 41.18 14.57
CA ALA A 8 -26.24 40.73 15.65
C ALA A 8 -24.94 40.10 15.10
N GLU A 9 -23.82 40.47 15.71
CA GLU A 9 -22.52 39.82 15.55
C GLU A 9 -22.59 38.34 15.95
N ALA A 10 -22.14 37.46 15.07
CA ALA A 10 -21.91 36.05 15.37
C ALA A 10 -20.73 35.93 16.33
N GLY A 11 -21.00 35.42 17.53
CA GLY A 11 -20.01 35.15 18.56
C GLY A 11 -18.99 34.13 18.11
N ARG A 12 -17.71 34.53 18.23
CA ARG A 12 -16.58 33.63 18.39
C ARG A 12 -16.71 32.85 19.71
N ASP A 13 -15.97 31.75 19.76
CA ASP A 13 -15.67 30.89 20.93
C ASP A 13 -16.55 29.65 21.10
N GLY A 14 -16.27 28.67 20.23
CA GLY A 14 -16.42 27.24 20.51
C GLY A 14 -15.07 26.54 20.42
N HIS A 15 -14.06 26.97 21.20
CA HIS A 15 -12.84 26.19 21.40
C HIS A 15 -13.16 24.95 22.26
N GLY A 16 -13.83 23.97 21.66
CA GLY A 16 -13.75 22.59 22.10
C GLY A 16 -12.27 22.18 22.04
N ARG A 17 -11.72 21.70 23.14
CA ARG A 17 -10.42 21.03 23.16
C ARG A 17 -10.57 19.70 22.41
N HIS A 18 -10.55 19.74 21.08
CA HIS A 18 -10.27 18.56 20.27
C HIS A 18 -8.81 18.17 20.56
N GLY A 19 -8.60 16.96 21.07
CA GLY A 19 -7.25 16.43 21.27
C GLY A 19 -6.57 16.29 19.92
N GLY A 20 -5.25 16.51 19.84
CA GLY A 20 -4.52 16.31 18.59
C GLY A 20 -4.60 14.86 18.07
N VAL A 21 -4.26 14.66 16.79
CA VAL A 21 -4.19 13.35 16.13
C VAL A 21 -3.11 12.50 16.80
N GLN A 22 -3.41 11.23 17.08
CA GLN A 22 -2.44 10.28 17.62
C GLN A 22 -1.35 10.00 16.61
N LEU A 23 -0.11 10.31 16.93
CA LEU A 23 1.08 10.01 16.13
C LEU A 23 2.20 9.52 17.06
N GLU A 24 3.20 8.89 16.45
CA GLU A 24 4.31 8.27 17.17
C GLU A 24 5.13 9.30 17.96
N ARG A 25 5.71 8.87 19.08
CA ARG A 25 6.66 9.69 19.83
C ARG A 25 8.06 9.47 19.26
N LEU A 26 8.43 10.25 18.26
CA LEU A 26 9.75 10.10 17.65
C LEU A 26 10.87 10.79 18.44
N ASP A 27 12.05 10.17 18.41
CA ASP A 27 13.29 10.79 18.86
C ASP A 27 13.80 11.80 17.82
N ARG A 28 15.00 12.34 18.06
CA ARG A 28 15.58 13.37 17.17
C ARG A 28 15.95 12.84 15.79
N GLY A 29 16.01 11.52 15.57
CA GLY A 29 16.45 10.92 14.31
C GLY A 29 17.82 11.42 13.86
N LEU A 30 18.70 11.79 14.80
CA LEU A 30 19.97 12.44 14.48
C LEU A 30 20.86 11.48 13.71
N VAL A 31 21.27 11.88 12.51
CA VAL A 31 22.22 11.15 11.67
C VAL A 31 23.44 12.00 11.38
N ALA A 32 24.58 11.32 11.19
CA ALA A 32 25.84 11.93 10.77
C ALA A 32 26.42 11.11 9.63
N VAL A 33 26.68 11.74 8.49
CA VAL A 33 27.10 11.06 7.26
C VAL A 33 28.37 11.72 6.72
N PRO A 34 29.43 10.95 6.43
CA PRO A 34 30.64 11.51 5.83
C PRO A 34 30.37 11.95 4.39
N THR A 35 30.95 13.09 4.01
CA THR A 35 30.92 13.63 2.65
C THR A 35 32.33 14.03 2.23
N GLY A 36 32.52 14.38 0.95
CA GLY A 36 33.78 14.96 0.48
C GLY A 36 34.12 16.33 1.10
N GLN A 37 33.17 16.99 1.76
CA GLN A 37 33.32 18.35 2.30
C GLN A 37 33.32 18.41 3.84
N GLY A 38 33.16 17.28 4.53
CA GLY A 38 33.01 17.21 5.99
C GLY A 38 31.98 16.17 6.41
N VAL A 39 31.41 16.34 7.60
CA VAL A 39 30.31 15.49 8.08
C VAL A 39 28.99 16.25 7.94
N PHE A 40 28.08 15.70 7.14
CA PHE A 40 26.71 16.17 7.04
C PHE A 40 25.90 15.63 8.23
N LEU A 41 25.15 16.50 8.89
CA LEU A 41 24.25 16.17 10.00
C LEU A 41 22.82 16.49 9.59
N SER A 42 21.88 15.64 9.98
CA SER A 42 20.45 15.88 9.79
C SER A 42 19.66 15.37 11.00
N TRP A 43 18.54 16.00 11.31
CA TRP A 43 17.66 15.61 12.41
C TRP A 43 16.24 16.11 12.22
N ARG A 44 15.30 15.51 12.96
CA ARG A 44 13.87 15.82 12.82
C ARG A 44 13.58 17.16 13.46
N LEU A 45 12.71 17.97 12.85
CA LEU A 45 11.88 18.91 13.59
C LEU A 45 10.61 18.15 13.98
N LEU A 46 10.31 18.04 15.27
CA LEU A 46 9.13 17.30 15.71
C LEU A 46 7.89 18.19 15.59
N GLY A 47 6.75 17.59 15.26
CA GLY A 47 5.49 18.32 15.08
C GLY A 47 5.07 19.21 16.26
N ASP A 48 5.33 18.78 17.51
CA ASP A 48 5.03 19.55 18.73
C ASP A 48 6.02 20.69 19.00
N GLU A 49 7.09 20.80 18.21
CA GLU A 49 8.08 21.87 18.25
C GLU A 49 7.78 23.02 17.27
N VAL A 50 6.83 22.81 16.36
CA VAL A 50 6.40 23.80 15.38
C VAL A 50 5.50 24.84 16.06
N THR A 51 5.78 26.12 15.82
CA THR A 51 5.01 27.24 16.39
C THR A 51 4.46 28.21 15.35
N GLY A 52 4.79 28.04 14.07
CA GLY A 52 4.36 28.91 12.99
C GLY A 52 5.08 28.61 11.68
N HIS A 53 5.03 29.56 10.76
CA HIS A 53 5.69 29.51 9.46
C HIS A 53 6.50 30.78 9.22
N GLY A 54 7.51 30.67 8.36
CA GLY A 54 8.39 31.73 7.92
C GLY A 54 8.51 31.74 6.39
N ARG A 55 9.48 32.49 5.88
CA ARG A 55 9.66 32.66 4.42
C ARG A 55 10.10 31.37 3.71
N TRP A 56 10.88 30.53 4.40
CA TRP A 56 11.58 29.39 3.80
C TRP A 56 11.35 28.08 4.59
N GLY A 57 10.38 28.05 5.50
CA GLY A 57 10.17 26.91 6.37
C GLY A 57 9.20 27.18 7.51
N MET A 58 8.86 26.12 8.23
CA MET A 58 8.20 26.18 9.52
C MET A 58 9.12 26.81 10.58
N THR A 59 8.53 27.60 11.49
CA THR A 59 9.22 28.19 12.63
C THR A 59 8.94 27.39 13.90
N GLY A 60 9.85 27.42 14.87
CA GLY A 60 9.72 26.57 16.05
C GLY A 60 10.99 26.55 16.87
N THR A 61 11.31 25.37 17.38
CA THR A 61 12.56 25.09 18.09
C THR A 61 13.79 25.33 17.19
N ASP A 62 14.80 26.01 17.73
CA ASP A 62 16.13 26.12 17.15
C ASP A 62 17.05 25.02 17.71
N PHE A 63 18.24 24.82 17.17
CA PHE A 63 19.09 23.69 17.55
C PHE A 63 20.54 24.08 17.79
N ARG A 64 21.09 23.64 18.93
CA ARG A 64 22.53 23.67 19.20
C ARG A 64 23.18 22.39 18.69
N VAL A 65 24.18 22.52 17.84
CA VAL A 65 25.00 21.40 17.36
C VAL A 65 26.24 21.28 18.23
N TYR A 66 26.50 20.07 18.72
CA TYR A 66 27.70 19.73 19.49
C TYR A 66 28.55 18.74 18.72
N ARG A 67 29.88 18.95 18.72
CA ARG A 67 30.89 17.95 18.35
C ARG A 67 31.83 17.72 19.53
N ASP A 68 32.03 16.47 19.90
CA ASP A 68 32.95 16.05 20.97
C ASP A 68 32.71 16.82 22.30
N GLY A 69 31.43 17.07 22.60
CA GLY A 69 30.98 17.79 23.79
C GLY A 69 31.09 19.32 23.72
N ARG A 70 31.59 19.91 22.62
CA ARG A 70 31.71 21.36 22.43
C ARG A 70 30.67 21.87 21.42
N PRO A 71 30.03 23.03 21.67
CA PRO A 71 29.11 23.61 20.71
C PRO A 71 29.87 24.11 19.48
N ILE A 72 29.38 23.80 18.28
CA ILE A 72 29.99 24.22 17.01
C ILE A 72 29.09 25.13 16.18
N ALA A 73 27.75 25.03 16.33
CA ALA A 73 26.80 25.85 15.59
C ALA A 73 25.48 26.04 16.34
N THR A 74 24.71 27.05 15.92
CA THR A 74 23.28 27.19 16.22
C THR A 74 22.54 27.27 14.90
N VAL A 75 21.61 26.35 14.66
CA VAL A 75 20.84 26.24 13.43
C VAL A 75 19.40 26.66 13.73
N THR A 76 18.88 27.59 12.96
CA THR A 76 17.56 28.21 13.19
C THR A 76 16.62 28.05 12.00
N ASP A 77 17.18 27.89 10.81
CA ASP A 77 16.54 27.94 9.49
C ASP A 77 16.45 26.58 8.78
N SER A 78 17.04 25.53 9.34
CA SER A 78 16.90 24.14 8.86
C SER A 78 16.95 23.16 10.03
N THR A 79 16.99 21.87 9.73
CA THR A 79 17.37 20.81 10.67
C THR A 79 18.50 19.93 10.13
N ASN A 80 19.42 20.57 9.42
CA ASN A 80 20.67 19.96 8.97
C ASN A 80 21.87 20.88 9.21
N TYR A 81 23.08 20.35 9.08
CA TYR A 81 24.31 21.12 9.21
C TYR A 81 25.50 20.38 8.59
N LEU A 82 26.33 21.08 7.81
CA LEU A 82 27.59 20.53 7.33
C LEU A 82 28.76 20.99 8.22
N ASP A 83 29.35 20.07 8.98
CA ASP A 83 30.58 20.32 9.72
C ASP A 83 31.82 20.00 8.87
N SER A 84 32.41 21.03 8.28
CA SER A 84 33.63 20.90 7.46
C SER A 84 34.88 20.48 8.24
N ALA A 85 34.85 20.55 9.58
CA ALA A 85 35.94 20.09 10.45
C ALA A 85 35.64 18.74 11.11
N GLY A 86 34.49 18.14 10.79
CA GLY A 86 34.09 16.82 11.24
C GLY A 86 34.96 15.71 10.67
N THR A 87 35.13 14.63 11.43
CA THR A 87 35.85 13.42 10.99
C THR A 87 35.05 12.18 11.35
N ALA A 88 35.40 11.01 10.80
CA ALA A 88 34.76 9.73 11.14
C ALA A 88 34.85 9.38 12.65
N ALA A 89 35.80 9.96 13.40
CA ALA A 89 35.94 9.75 14.83
C ALA A 89 35.12 10.75 15.69
N SER A 90 34.50 11.75 15.06
CA SER A 90 33.72 12.77 15.76
C SER A 90 32.46 12.21 16.37
N SER A 91 32.03 12.77 17.50
CA SER A 91 30.76 12.44 18.15
C SER A 91 29.83 13.65 18.18
N TYR A 92 28.62 13.49 17.65
CA TYR A 92 27.63 14.57 17.52
C TYR A 92 26.44 14.41 18.46
N ARG A 93 25.95 15.54 18.95
CA ARG A 93 24.68 15.64 19.70
C ARG A 93 23.94 16.91 19.29
N ILE A 94 22.61 16.85 19.34
CA ILE A 94 21.74 18.00 19.18
C ILE A 94 21.07 18.34 20.51
N ALA A 95 20.95 19.63 20.82
CA ALA A 95 20.08 20.12 21.88
C ALA A 95 19.06 21.11 21.32
N PRO A 96 17.75 20.95 21.61
CA PRO A 96 16.74 21.93 21.22
C PRO A 96 16.95 23.22 22.01
N ILE A 97 16.67 24.36 21.38
CA ILE A 97 16.64 25.68 21.97
C ILE A 97 15.21 26.20 21.83
N VAL A 98 14.49 26.25 22.93
CA VAL A 98 13.08 26.67 22.97
C VAL A 98 12.99 28.00 23.72
N LYS A 99 12.46 29.04 23.06
CA LYS A 99 12.35 30.39 23.62
C LYS A 99 13.71 30.89 24.18
N GLY A 100 14.78 30.64 23.44
CA GLY A 100 16.15 31.03 23.80
C GLY A 100 16.80 30.21 24.92
N ARG A 101 16.14 29.14 25.42
CA ARG A 101 16.70 28.26 26.45
C ARG A 101 17.07 26.92 25.85
N GLU A 102 18.33 26.54 26.01
CA GLU A 102 18.82 25.22 25.62
C GLU A 102 18.24 24.13 26.53
N GLY A 103 17.64 23.12 25.91
CA GLY A 103 17.12 21.92 26.56
C GLY A 103 18.17 20.81 26.71
N PRO A 104 17.75 19.59 27.09
CA PRO A 104 18.66 18.47 27.24
C PRO A 104 19.26 18.05 25.89
N ARG A 105 20.52 17.63 25.91
CA ARG A 105 21.21 17.05 24.74
C ARG A 105 20.68 15.65 24.49
N GLY A 106 20.40 15.34 23.22
CA GLY A 106 20.07 13.99 22.77
C GLY A 106 21.23 12.99 22.92
N PRO A 107 20.99 11.71 22.56
CA PRO A 107 22.04 10.70 22.47
C PRO A 107 23.14 11.13 21.49
N ALA A 108 24.34 10.60 21.70
CA ALA A 108 25.45 10.83 20.78
C ALA A 108 25.35 9.89 19.59
N VAL A 109 25.67 10.40 18.40
CA VAL A 109 25.89 9.59 17.20
C VAL A 109 27.29 9.80 16.67
N THR A 110 27.82 8.79 15.98
CA THR A 110 29.05 8.87 15.21
C THR A 110 28.71 8.86 13.73
N PRO A 111 29.54 9.47 12.87
CA PRO A 111 29.37 9.38 11.43
C PRO A 111 29.27 7.93 10.98
N TRP A 112 28.40 7.68 10.00
CA TRP A 112 28.38 6.42 9.27
C TRP A 112 29.74 6.15 8.61
N VAL A 113 29.98 4.88 8.29
CA VAL A 113 31.21 4.47 7.59
C VAL A 113 31.14 4.91 6.13
N GLU A 114 29.98 4.76 5.52
CA GLU A 114 29.69 5.08 4.13
C GLU A 114 28.63 6.19 4.05
N SER A 115 28.30 6.62 2.83
CA SER A 115 27.18 7.56 2.57
C SER A 115 25.79 6.93 2.74
N PHE A 116 25.73 5.66 3.13
CA PHE A 116 24.54 4.87 3.39
C PHE A 116 24.74 4.01 4.65
N HIS A 117 23.66 3.47 5.19
CA HIS A 117 23.66 2.47 6.26
C HIS A 117 23.14 1.14 5.74
N ASP A 118 23.88 0.06 5.96
CA ASP A 118 23.41 -1.30 5.67
C ASP A 118 22.81 -1.89 6.95
N LEU A 119 21.48 -2.02 6.98
CA LEU A 119 20.74 -2.78 7.99
C LEU A 119 20.95 -4.28 7.72
N PRO A 120 21.74 -5.01 8.54
CA PRO A 120 22.02 -6.42 8.31
C PRO A 120 20.77 -7.27 8.47
N LEU A 121 20.54 -8.20 7.53
CA LEU A 121 19.40 -9.09 7.52
C LEU A 121 19.80 -10.55 7.76
N LYS A 122 18.89 -11.31 8.35
CA LYS A 122 19.02 -12.77 8.50
C LYS A 122 18.22 -13.50 7.43
N LYS A 123 18.79 -13.59 6.22
CA LYS A 123 18.13 -14.25 5.08
C LYS A 123 17.58 -15.65 5.43
N PRO A 124 16.28 -15.94 5.16
CA PRO A 124 15.72 -17.28 5.29
C PRO A 124 16.45 -18.29 4.40
N ALA A 125 16.46 -19.54 4.84
CA ALA A 125 17.03 -20.62 4.04
C ALA A 125 16.17 -20.89 2.80
N ASP A 126 16.83 -21.27 1.71
CA ASP A 126 16.20 -21.74 0.49
C ASP A 126 15.35 -22.99 0.75
N GLY A 127 14.40 -23.27 -0.14
CA GLY A 127 13.47 -24.38 0.03
C GLY A 127 13.10 -25.08 -1.28
N VAL A 128 12.27 -26.11 -1.17
CA VAL A 128 11.76 -26.88 -2.30
C VAL A 128 10.25 -27.07 -2.14
N THR A 129 9.49 -26.85 -3.20
CA THR A 129 8.02 -27.02 -3.19
C THR A 129 7.65 -28.50 -3.21
N PRO A 130 6.38 -28.87 -2.93
CA PRO A 130 5.90 -30.24 -3.11
C PRO A 130 6.09 -30.80 -4.52
N ALA A 131 6.16 -29.94 -5.55
CA ALA A 131 6.43 -30.31 -6.94
C ALA A 131 7.93 -30.51 -7.25
N GLY A 132 8.83 -30.33 -6.27
CA GLY A 132 10.27 -30.47 -6.45
C GLY A 132 10.97 -29.23 -7.02
N GLU A 133 10.27 -28.10 -7.13
CA GLU A 133 10.84 -26.82 -7.56
C GLU A 133 11.64 -26.18 -6.42
N ALA A 134 12.94 -25.94 -6.62
CA ALA A 134 13.77 -25.19 -5.69
C ALA A 134 13.49 -23.69 -5.78
N TYR A 135 13.54 -22.99 -4.66
CA TYR A 135 13.38 -21.54 -4.59
C TYR A 135 14.32 -20.92 -3.53
N THR A 136 14.71 -19.68 -3.77
CA THR A 136 15.51 -18.85 -2.85
C THR A 136 14.70 -17.68 -2.32
N TYR A 137 15.27 -16.86 -1.43
CA TYR A 137 14.61 -15.65 -0.89
C TYR A 137 15.32 -14.35 -1.23
N SER A 138 14.52 -13.30 -1.45
CA SER A 138 14.96 -11.91 -1.47
C SER A 138 14.15 -11.08 -0.46
N ALA A 139 14.80 -10.11 0.18
CA ALA A 139 14.07 -9.07 0.90
C ALA A 139 13.18 -8.32 -0.10
N ASN A 140 12.01 -7.87 0.30
CA ASN A 140 11.00 -7.35 -0.61
C ASN A 140 10.40 -6.05 -0.06
N ASP A 141 9.08 -5.92 0.01
CA ASP A 141 8.41 -4.73 0.55
C ASP A 141 8.73 -4.55 2.05
N LEU A 142 8.86 -3.29 2.46
CA LEU A 142 9.14 -2.89 3.84
C LEU A 142 8.01 -2.02 4.41
N SER A 143 7.93 -1.99 5.74
CA SER A 143 7.21 -0.99 6.53
C SER A 143 8.05 -0.62 7.75
N VAL A 144 7.63 0.42 8.47
CA VAL A 144 8.26 0.85 9.73
C VAL A 144 7.23 1.04 10.84
N GLY A 145 7.69 0.96 12.08
CA GLY A 145 6.95 1.34 13.27
C GLY A 145 7.88 1.34 14.49
N ASP A 146 7.67 2.25 15.42
CA ASP A 146 8.35 2.22 16.73
C ASP A 146 7.69 1.12 17.56
N VAL A 147 8.29 -0.07 17.63
CA VAL A 147 7.63 -1.24 18.20
C VAL A 147 7.89 -1.43 19.69
N ASP A 148 8.90 -0.76 20.24
CA ASP A 148 9.26 -0.85 21.66
C ASP A 148 9.05 0.45 22.44
N GLY A 149 8.74 1.54 21.74
CA GLY A 149 8.36 2.84 22.25
C GLY A 149 9.56 3.71 22.59
N ASP A 150 10.75 3.46 22.04
CA ASP A 150 11.94 4.25 22.33
C ASP A 150 12.06 5.54 21.49
N GLY A 151 11.23 5.66 20.44
CA GLY A 151 11.16 6.76 19.49
C GLY A 151 11.99 6.57 18.21
N GLN A 152 12.58 5.40 18.02
CA GLN A 152 13.22 4.98 16.78
C GLN A 152 12.30 4.04 16.02
N TYR A 153 12.50 3.96 14.69
CA TYR A 153 11.76 3.01 13.88
C TYR A 153 12.50 1.67 13.85
N GLU A 154 11.75 0.60 14.10
CA GLU A 154 12.09 -0.73 13.63
C GLU A 154 11.62 -0.92 12.19
N TYR A 155 12.35 -1.78 11.47
CA TYR A 155 12.13 -2.07 10.07
C TYR A 155 11.49 -3.44 9.92
N VAL A 156 10.29 -3.46 9.35
CA VAL A 156 9.53 -4.68 9.10
C VAL A 156 9.73 -5.09 7.65
N VAL A 157 10.32 -6.27 7.44
CA VAL A 157 10.76 -6.75 6.13
C VAL A 157 9.95 -7.97 5.70
N LYS A 158 9.28 -7.88 4.55
CA LYS A 158 8.73 -9.06 3.88
C LYS A 158 9.82 -9.79 3.11
N TRP A 159 9.88 -11.10 3.25
CA TRP A 159 10.70 -11.96 2.41
C TRP A 159 9.83 -12.63 1.35
N ASP A 160 10.21 -12.44 0.10
CA ASP A 160 9.53 -13.02 -1.04
C ASP A 160 10.35 -14.20 -1.60
N PRO A 161 9.75 -15.40 -1.75
CA PRO A 161 10.41 -16.51 -2.40
C PRO A 161 10.51 -16.24 -3.90
N SER A 162 11.60 -16.66 -4.54
CA SER A 162 11.86 -16.48 -5.99
C SER A 162 10.79 -17.09 -6.92
N ASN A 163 9.91 -17.92 -6.38
CA ASN A 163 8.78 -18.53 -7.08
C ASN A 163 7.42 -18.00 -6.55
N SER A 164 7.37 -16.80 -5.98
CA SER A 164 6.12 -16.09 -5.73
C SER A 164 5.31 -15.93 -7.03
N LYS A 165 4.00 -15.68 -6.90
CA LYS A 165 3.07 -15.72 -8.04
C LYS A 165 2.17 -14.50 -8.04
N ASP A 166 1.97 -13.94 -9.24
CA ASP A 166 0.73 -13.19 -9.48
C ASP A 166 -0.46 -14.16 -9.36
N VAL A 167 -1.63 -13.67 -8.96
CA VAL A 167 -2.80 -14.54 -8.74
C VAL A 167 -3.25 -15.27 -10.01
N SER A 168 -2.92 -14.76 -11.20
CA SER A 168 -3.23 -15.40 -12.49
C SER A 168 -2.27 -16.55 -12.86
N GLN A 169 -1.17 -16.71 -12.10
CA GLN A 169 -0.11 -17.67 -12.40
C GLN A 169 -0.30 -18.94 -11.56
N ARG A 170 -0.09 -20.10 -12.19
CA ARG A 170 -0.13 -21.42 -11.55
C ARG A 170 1.19 -21.77 -10.87
N GLY A 171 1.15 -22.72 -9.94
CA GLY A 171 2.31 -23.27 -9.28
C GLY A 171 2.31 -23.03 -7.77
N TYR A 172 3.04 -23.88 -7.06
CA TYR A 172 3.34 -23.69 -5.65
C TYR A 172 4.21 -22.44 -5.44
N THR A 173 4.18 -21.92 -4.21
CA THR A 173 5.13 -20.90 -3.75
C THR A 173 5.87 -21.41 -2.51
N GLY A 174 7.06 -20.88 -2.26
CA GLY A 174 7.63 -20.88 -0.90
C GLY A 174 6.72 -20.13 0.08
N ASN A 175 7.03 -20.24 1.37
CA ASN A 175 6.32 -19.48 2.40
C ASN A 175 6.71 -18.00 2.30
N ALA A 176 5.78 -17.09 2.60
CA ALA A 176 6.14 -15.70 2.87
C ALA A 176 6.56 -15.55 4.34
N TYR A 177 7.59 -14.74 4.59
CA TYR A 177 8.02 -14.38 5.94
C TYR A 177 7.91 -12.87 6.18
N ILE A 178 7.62 -12.48 7.42
CA ILE A 178 7.72 -11.09 7.89
C ILE A 178 8.69 -11.07 9.06
N ASP A 179 9.73 -10.24 9.00
CA ASP A 179 10.66 -10.02 10.10
C ASP A 179 10.54 -8.60 10.64
N ALA A 180 10.88 -8.39 11.92
CA ALA A 180 11.14 -7.06 12.48
C ALA A 180 12.58 -6.93 12.98
N TYR A 181 13.26 -5.86 12.58
CA TYR A 181 14.65 -5.56 12.93
C TYR A 181 14.79 -4.19 13.60
N GLU A 182 15.58 -4.10 14.67
CA GLU A 182 16.17 -2.83 15.11
C GLU A 182 17.19 -2.33 14.05
N LEU A 183 17.47 -1.02 14.01
CA LEU A 183 18.38 -0.41 13.01
C LEU A 183 19.79 -1.03 13.00
N ASP A 184 20.23 -1.62 14.11
CA ASP A 184 21.54 -2.28 14.25
C ASP A 184 21.61 -3.71 13.67
N GLY A 185 20.49 -4.24 13.16
CA GLY A 185 20.38 -5.60 12.62
C GLY A 185 19.91 -6.64 13.64
N THR A 186 19.55 -6.24 14.85
CA THR A 186 18.93 -7.14 15.83
C THR A 186 17.56 -7.59 15.31
N LEU A 187 17.49 -8.86 14.89
CA LEU A 187 16.23 -9.52 14.56
C LEU A 187 15.41 -9.75 15.83
N LEU A 188 14.24 -9.13 15.95
CA LEU A 188 13.33 -9.28 17.09
C LEU A 188 12.49 -10.56 16.99
N TRP A 189 11.85 -10.75 15.83
CA TRP A 189 11.01 -11.92 15.54
C TRP A 189 10.86 -12.14 14.03
N ARG A 190 10.49 -13.37 13.69
CA ARG A 190 10.09 -13.81 12.35
C ARG A 190 8.70 -14.42 12.41
N LEU A 191 7.81 -14.00 11.53
CA LEU A 191 6.53 -14.62 11.25
C LEU A 191 6.66 -15.46 9.97
N ASP A 192 6.53 -16.77 10.11
CA ASP A 192 6.35 -17.72 9.01
C ASP A 192 4.85 -17.85 8.74
N LEU A 193 4.37 -17.35 7.59
CA LEU A 193 2.94 -17.40 7.27
C LEU A 193 2.44 -18.82 6.99
N GLY A 194 3.36 -19.76 6.75
CA GLY A 194 3.04 -21.16 6.50
C GLY A 194 2.52 -21.41 5.09
N VAL A 195 2.18 -22.66 4.81
CA VAL A 195 1.81 -23.13 3.47
C VAL A 195 0.43 -22.65 3.00
N ASN A 196 -0.41 -22.18 3.93
CA ASN A 196 -1.78 -21.80 3.65
C ASN A 196 -1.96 -20.30 3.32
N ILE A 197 -0.85 -19.57 3.19
CA ILE A 197 -0.80 -18.24 2.63
C ILE A 197 0.13 -18.29 1.42
N ARG A 198 -0.41 -18.04 0.23
CA ARG A 198 0.36 -18.02 -1.02
C ARG A 198 1.22 -16.76 -1.07
N ALA A 199 2.44 -16.86 -1.62
CA ALA A 199 3.34 -15.72 -1.75
C ALA A 199 3.14 -14.97 -3.07
N GLY A 200 3.12 -13.64 -3.01
CA GLY A 200 2.94 -12.75 -4.15
C GLY A 200 2.32 -11.41 -3.74
N ALA A 201 2.38 -10.43 -4.64
CA ALA A 201 2.00 -9.04 -4.37
C ALA A 201 0.57 -8.90 -3.82
N HIS A 202 -0.40 -9.63 -4.38
CA HIS A 202 -1.83 -9.47 -4.04
C HIS A 202 -2.27 -10.24 -2.79
N TYR A 203 -1.38 -11.03 -2.16
CA TYR A 203 -1.75 -11.92 -1.06
C TYR A 203 -1.58 -11.28 0.32
N THR A 204 -0.32 -11.15 0.78
CA THR A 204 -0.03 -10.64 2.13
C THR A 204 0.08 -9.13 2.10
N GLN A 205 -0.88 -8.48 2.74
CA GLN A 205 -0.86 -7.05 3.04
C GLN A 205 -0.69 -6.90 4.55
N PHE A 206 0.39 -6.24 4.99
CA PHE A 206 0.80 -6.17 6.41
C PHE A 206 0.90 -4.73 6.90
N LEU A 207 0.09 -4.38 7.90
CA LEU A 207 0.09 -3.06 8.51
C LEU A 207 0.98 -3.04 9.75
N VAL A 208 1.75 -1.97 9.92
CA VAL A 208 2.58 -1.71 11.11
C VAL A 208 2.27 -0.31 11.62
N TYR A 209 1.65 -0.24 12.80
CA TYR A 209 1.15 1.01 13.37
C TYR A 209 0.82 0.85 14.86
N ASP A 210 0.88 1.94 15.64
CA ASP A 210 0.35 1.99 17.01
C ASP A 210 -1.16 2.24 16.96
N PHE A 211 -1.96 1.17 16.98
CA PHE A 211 -3.41 1.25 16.81
C PHE A 211 -4.16 1.57 18.11
N ASP A 212 -3.63 1.16 19.27
CA ASP A 212 -4.27 1.39 20.56
C ASP A 212 -3.81 2.67 21.28
N GLY A 213 -2.71 3.28 20.84
CA GLY A 213 -2.14 4.50 21.39
C GLY A 213 -1.29 4.28 22.64
N ASP A 214 -0.75 3.08 22.86
CA ASP A 214 0.15 2.79 23.97
C ASP A 214 1.60 3.28 23.75
N GLY A 215 1.91 3.75 22.53
CA GLY A 215 3.23 4.23 22.13
C GLY A 215 4.10 3.17 21.48
N ARG A 216 3.55 2.00 21.13
CA ARG A 216 4.25 0.91 20.47
C ARG A 216 3.41 0.37 19.33
N SER A 217 4.05 0.20 18.17
CA SER A 217 3.39 -0.30 16.99
C SER A 217 3.04 -1.79 17.13
N GLU A 218 1.83 -2.16 16.70
CA GLU A 218 1.47 -3.54 16.39
C GLU A 218 1.70 -3.87 14.91
N ALA A 219 1.72 -5.16 14.61
CA ALA A 219 1.57 -5.67 13.26
C ALA A 219 0.20 -6.34 13.07
N MET A 220 -0.49 -6.05 11.96
CA MET A 220 -1.79 -6.65 11.62
C MET A 220 -1.82 -7.15 10.18
N LEU A 221 -2.20 -8.41 9.98
CA LEU A 221 -2.23 -9.04 8.66
C LEU A 221 -3.08 -10.31 8.62
N LYS A 222 -3.44 -10.71 7.40
CA LYS A 222 -4.12 -11.98 7.12
C LYS A 222 -3.19 -13.16 7.44
N THR A 223 -3.72 -14.15 8.13
CA THR A 223 -3.02 -15.39 8.52
C THR A 223 -3.90 -16.62 8.28
N ALA A 224 -3.34 -17.80 8.50
CA ALA A 224 -4.03 -19.07 8.26
C ALA A 224 -3.50 -20.18 9.21
N PRO A 225 -4.13 -21.36 9.27
CA PRO A 225 -3.52 -22.50 9.96
C PRO A 225 -2.10 -22.75 9.45
N GLY A 226 -1.14 -22.97 10.35
CA GLY A 226 0.27 -23.16 10.01
C GLY A 226 1.12 -21.91 10.24
N THR A 227 0.52 -20.71 10.27
CA THR A 227 1.25 -19.47 10.62
C THR A 227 1.92 -19.60 12.00
N LYS A 228 3.19 -19.22 12.09
CA LYS A 228 4.06 -19.42 13.26
C LYS A 228 4.98 -18.22 13.49
N VAL A 229 5.06 -17.78 14.74
CA VAL A 229 6.00 -16.75 15.20
C VAL A 229 7.22 -17.42 15.83
N THR A 230 8.41 -16.98 15.43
CA THR A 230 9.68 -17.28 16.08
C THR A 230 10.24 -15.99 16.68
N ARG A 231 10.41 -15.94 18.01
CA ARG A 231 11.01 -14.79 18.72
C ARG A 231 12.50 -15.05 18.95
N TYR A 232 13.32 -14.02 18.78
CA TYR A 232 14.76 -14.09 18.99
C TYR A 232 15.21 -13.24 20.19
N GLY A 233 16.36 -13.59 20.76
CA GLY A 233 17.09 -12.75 21.69
C GLY A 233 18.07 -11.86 20.93
N ARG A 234 18.62 -10.83 21.61
CA ARG A 234 19.63 -9.93 21.04
C ARG A 234 20.90 -10.65 20.53
N ASP A 235 21.19 -11.84 21.04
CA ASP A 235 22.27 -12.70 20.58
C ASP A 235 21.89 -13.57 19.36
N GLY A 236 20.70 -13.37 18.78
CA GLY A 236 20.19 -14.08 17.60
C GLY A 236 19.69 -15.49 17.88
N ARG A 237 19.68 -15.96 19.14
CA ARG A 237 19.15 -17.28 19.51
C ARG A 237 17.62 -17.26 19.52
N VAL A 238 17.01 -18.40 19.17
CA VAL A 238 15.56 -18.57 19.27
C VAL A 238 15.15 -18.65 20.74
N LEU A 239 14.23 -17.78 21.17
CA LEU A 239 13.64 -17.78 22.52
C LEU A 239 12.35 -18.58 22.58
N SER A 240 11.52 -18.53 21.53
CA SER A 240 10.27 -19.29 21.45
C SER A 240 9.77 -19.43 20.02
N GLU A 241 9.04 -20.51 19.76
CA GLU A 241 8.27 -20.70 18.53
C GLU A 241 6.83 -21.07 18.89
N ARG A 242 5.84 -20.38 18.30
CA ARG A 242 4.41 -20.62 18.56
C ARG A 242 3.58 -20.41 17.31
N HIS A 243 2.67 -21.34 17.03
CA HIS A 243 1.60 -21.06 16.08
C HIS A 243 0.64 -20.02 16.65
N ILE A 244 -0.01 -19.26 15.76
CA ILE A 244 -1.16 -18.43 16.12
C ILE A 244 -2.27 -19.31 16.71
N THR A 245 -3.15 -18.74 17.51
CA THR A 245 -4.35 -19.45 17.96
C THR A 245 -5.35 -19.60 16.83
N MET A 246 -5.97 -20.79 16.72
CA MET A 246 -7.16 -20.96 15.88
C MET A 246 -8.43 -20.65 16.67
N PRO A 247 -9.43 -19.98 16.06
CA PRO A 247 -10.73 -19.80 16.67
C PRO A 247 -11.33 -21.12 17.17
N LYS A 248 -11.98 -21.11 18.33
CA LYS A 248 -12.53 -22.34 18.96
C LYS A 248 -13.53 -23.09 18.06
N LYS A 249 -14.23 -22.36 17.19
CA LYS A 249 -15.16 -22.97 16.21
C LYS A 249 -14.38 -23.86 15.23
N ASP A 250 -13.23 -23.41 14.80
CA ASP A 250 -12.41 -24.07 13.80
C ASP A 250 -11.66 -25.28 14.39
N VAL A 251 -11.17 -25.16 15.62
CA VAL A 251 -10.66 -26.32 16.37
C VAL A 251 -11.74 -27.39 16.55
N ARG A 252 -12.98 -27.00 16.88
CA ARG A 252 -14.10 -27.97 16.98
C ARG A 252 -14.52 -28.56 15.64
N ALA A 253 -14.30 -27.85 14.54
CA ALA A 253 -14.53 -28.34 13.19
C ALA A 253 -13.43 -29.30 12.71
N GLY A 254 -12.35 -29.47 13.50
CA GLY A 254 -11.28 -30.42 13.23
C GLY A 254 -10.07 -29.84 12.51
N TYR A 255 -10.02 -28.52 12.29
CA TYR A 255 -8.89 -27.86 11.64
C TYR A 255 -7.62 -27.90 12.51
N SER A 256 -6.48 -28.00 11.86
CA SER A 256 -5.15 -28.15 12.47
C SER A 256 -4.11 -27.26 11.77
N HIS A 257 -3.08 -26.85 12.50
CA HIS A 257 -1.92 -26.18 11.91
C HIS A 257 -1.08 -27.09 10.99
N ALA A 258 -1.34 -28.40 11.00
CA ALA A 258 -0.73 -29.35 10.09
C ALA A 258 -1.48 -29.50 8.75
N ASP A 259 -2.65 -28.86 8.61
CA ASP A 259 -3.43 -28.92 7.36
C ASP A 259 -2.70 -28.20 6.23
N ASP A 260 -2.72 -28.78 5.03
CA ASP A 260 -2.21 -28.18 3.79
C ASP A 260 -3.36 -28.06 2.79
N TYR A 261 -3.81 -26.83 2.56
CA TYR A 261 -4.91 -26.52 1.66
C TYR A 261 -4.45 -26.22 0.23
N ARG A 262 -3.15 -26.30 -0.06
CA ARG A 262 -2.63 -26.09 -1.41
C ARG A 262 -3.08 -27.25 -2.30
N LYS A 263 -3.79 -26.93 -3.38
CA LYS A 263 -4.25 -27.93 -4.34
C LYS A 263 -3.07 -28.44 -5.17
N SER A 264 -2.90 -29.75 -5.28
CA SER A 264 -2.16 -30.35 -6.40
C SER A 264 -3.01 -30.31 -7.67
N ALA A 265 -2.42 -30.55 -8.83
CA ALA A 265 -3.17 -30.67 -10.09
C ALA A 265 -4.31 -31.70 -10.02
N ALA A 266 -4.04 -32.88 -9.46
CA ALA A 266 -5.06 -33.91 -9.24
C ALA A 266 -6.10 -33.46 -8.20
N GLY A 267 -5.67 -32.85 -7.09
CA GLY A 267 -6.57 -32.38 -6.06
C GLY A 267 -7.48 -31.23 -6.50
N TYR A 268 -7.03 -30.38 -7.43
CA TYR A 268 -7.89 -29.38 -8.06
C TYR A 268 -8.90 -30.02 -9.01
N PHE A 269 -8.49 -31.02 -9.80
CA PHE A 269 -9.43 -31.76 -10.65
C PHE A 269 -10.51 -32.45 -9.81
N ASP A 270 -10.14 -33.11 -8.71
CA ASP A 270 -11.09 -33.71 -7.78
C ASP A 270 -12.05 -32.67 -7.18
N HIS A 271 -11.54 -31.48 -6.83
CA HIS A 271 -12.36 -30.35 -6.38
C HIS A 271 -13.39 -29.91 -7.43
N LEU A 272 -13.01 -29.86 -8.72
CA LEU A 272 -13.97 -29.59 -9.80
C LEU A 272 -15.04 -30.67 -9.91
N VAL A 273 -14.67 -31.95 -9.76
CA VAL A 273 -15.63 -33.05 -9.77
C VAL A 273 -16.65 -32.89 -8.63
N GLU A 274 -16.19 -32.54 -7.43
CA GLU A 274 -17.06 -32.30 -6.27
C GLU A 274 -17.99 -31.10 -6.50
N MET A 275 -17.45 -29.98 -7.00
CA MET A 275 -18.24 -28.80 -7.35
C MET A 275 -19.31 -29.12 -8.39
N PHE A 276 -18.96 -29.88 -9.42
CA PHE A 276 -19.89 -30.27 -10.48
C PHE A 276 -20.95 -31.25 -9.97
N GLN A 277 -20.57 -32.19 -9.11
CA GLN A 277 -21.51 -33.13 -8.48
C GLN A 277 -22.59 -32.37 -7.68
N GLY A 278 -22.21 -31.30 -6.99
CA GLY A 278 -23.10 -30.42 -6.23
C GLY A 278 -23.85 -29.36 -7.06
N TRP A 279 -23.71 -29.32 -8.39
CA TRP A 279 -24.23 -28.23 -9.23
C TRP A 279 -25.72 -27.93 -9.02
N HIS A 280 -26.55 -28.98 -8.96
CA HIS A 280 -28.00 -28.88 -8.76
C HIS A 280 -28.44 -28.30 -7.39
N GLU A 281 -27.52 -28.24 -6.43
CA GLU A 281 -27.75 -27.67 -5.09
C GLU A 281 -27.26 -26.23 -4.99
N HIS A 282 -26.51 -25.74 -5.98
CA HIS A 282 -25.95 -24.40 -5.94
C HIS A 282 -27.07 -23.35 -5.86
N PRO A 283 -27.01 -22.35 -4.94
CA PRO A 283 -28.10 -21.41 -4.72
C PRO A 283 -28.60 -20.68 -5.98
N GLU A 284 -27.68 -20.32 -6.88
CA GLU A 284 -28.00 -19.66 -8.15
C GLU A 284 -28.71 -20.60 -9.14
N VAL A 285 -28.41 -21.90 -9.12
CA VAL A 285 -29.07 -22.92 -9.95
C VAL A 285 -30.47 -23.20 -9.41
N VAL A 286 -30.61 -23.37 -8.09
CA VAL A 286 -31.90 -23.57 -7.41
C VAL A 286 -32.83 -22.37 -7.63
N ALA A 287 -32.27 -21.16 -7.64
CA ALA A 287 -33.02 -19.94 -7.91
C ALA A 287 -33.35 -19.72 -9.40
N GLY A 288 -32.88 -20.59 -10.30
CA GLY A 288 -33.08 -20.47 -11.75
C GLY A 288 -32.35 -19.30 -12.39
N ARG A 289 -31.33 -18.74 -11.72
CA ARG A 289 -30.48 -17.67 -12.25
C ARG A 289 -29.33 -18.22 -13.09
N TRP A 290 -28.86 -19.42 -12.76
CA TRP A 290 -27.86 -20.16 -13.54
C TRP A 290 -28.48 -21.32 -14.31
N PRO A 291 -27.77 -21.87 -15.32
CA PRO A 291 -28.24 -23.01 -16.09
C PRO A 291 -28.51 -24.21 -15.18
N ALA A 292 -29.62 -24.91 -15.41
CA ALA A 292 -30.05 -26.05 -14.60
C ALA A 292 -29.05 -27.22 -14.66
N THR A 293 -28.27 -27.30 -15.75
CA THR A 293 -27.22 -28.30 -15.94
C THR A 293 -25.91 -27.65 -16.40
N LEU A 294 -24.79 -28.31 -16.12
CA LEU A 294 -23.46 -27.91 -16.62
C LEU A 294 -23.38 -28.00 -18.14
N GLU A 295 -24.04 -28.98 -18.76
CA GLU A 295 -24.13 -29.08 -20.22
C GLU A 295 -24.76 -27.83 -20.85
N GLN A 296 -25.83 -27.30 -20.24
CA GLN A 296 -26.42 -26.02 -20.65
C GLN A 296 -25.43 -24.88 -20.44
N ALA A 297 -24.72 -24.85 -19.31
CA ALA A 297 -23.71 -23.83 -19.03
C ALA A 297 -22.55 -23.86 -20.03
N PHE A 298 -22.18 -25.03 -20.55
CA PHE A 298 -21.13 -25.20 -21.56
C PHE A 298 -21.64 -25.12 -23.00
N GLY A 299 -22.95 -25.00 -23.21
CA GLY A 299 -23.57 -24.97 -24.54
C GLY A 299 -23.47 -26.28 -25.31
N ILE A 300 -23.57 -27.43 -24.63
CA ILE A 300 -23.55 -28.77 -25.24
C ILE A 300 -24.86 -29.54 -25.00
N GLU A 301 -25.11 -30.54 -25.84
CA GLU A 301 -26.27 -31.44 -25.68
C GLU A 301 -26.25 -32.16 -24.32
N PRO A 302 -27.41 -32.36 -23.66
CA PRO A 302 -27.50 -33.10 -22.40
C PRO A 302 -26.91 -34.50 -22.50
N ARG A 303 -26.10 -34.91 -21.52
CA ARG A 303 -25.45 -36.24 -21.49
C ARG A 303 -25.83 -37.04 -20.26
N HIS A 304 -26.08 -36.37 -19.14
CA HIS A 304 -26.31 -37.01 -17.84
C HIS A 304 -27.65 -36.62 -17.23
N ALA A 305 -28.14 -37.47 -16.32
CA ALA A 305 -29.26 -37.13 -15.45
C ALA A 305 -28.76 -36.49 -14.15
N TYR A 306 -29.54 -35.56 -13.61
CA TYR A 306 -29.26 -34.90 -12.33
C TYR A 306 -30.15 -35.49 -11.22
N PRO A 307 -29.68 -35.60 -9.96
CA PRO A 307 -28.35 -35.20 -9.47
C PRO A 307 -27.22 -36.05 -10.08
N LEU A 308 -26.07 -35.43 -10.36
CA LEU A 308 -24.96 -36.12 -11.00
C LEU A 308 -24.37 -37.17 -10.07
N SER A 309 -24.09 -38.35 -10.62
CA SER A 309 -23.16 -39.28 -9.98
C SER A 309 -21.74 -38.71 -10.02
N ARG A 310 -20.84 -39.20 -9.16
CA ARG A 310 -19.43 -38.81 -9.22
C ARG A 310 -18.79 -39.12 -10.57
N GLU A 311 -19.19 -40.23 -11.21
CA GLU A 311 -18.71 -40.61 -12.55
C GLU A 311 -19.18 -39.61 -13.60
N SER A 312 -20.45 -39.23 -13.59
CA SER A 312 -21.01 -38.22 -14.49
C SER A 312 -20.39 -36.84 -14.27
N ALA A 313 -20.15 -36.45 -13.01
CA ALA A 313 -19.45 -35.21 -12.68
C ALA A 313 -17.98 -35.23 -13.16
N ALA A 314 -17.29 -36.36 -13.05
CA ALA A 314 -15.94 -36.53 -13.55
C ALA A 314 -15.84 -36.48 -15.09
N ASP A 315 -16.84 -37.02 -15.79
CA ASP A 315 -16.96 -36.88 -17.25
C ASP A 315 -17.12 -35.40 -17.66
N LEU A 316 -18.01 -34.67 -16.99
CA LEU A 316 -18.22 -33.24 -17.25
C LEU A 316 -17.01 -32.38 -16.86
N ALA A 317 -16.32 -32.70 -15.76
CA ALA A 317 -15.08 -32.03 -15.35
C ALA A 317 -13.95 -32.28 -16.35
N THR A 318 -13.86 -33.50 -16.89
CA THR A 318 -12.93 -33.85 -17.98
C THR A 318 -13.22 -33.02 -19.22
N TYR A 319 -14.49 -32.96 -19.65
CA TYR A 319 -14.89 -32.10 -20.76
C TYR A 319 -14.56 -30.63 -20.50
N PHE A 320 -14.83 -30.14 -19.30
CA PHE A 320 -14.54 -28.75 -18.92
C PHE A 320 -13.05 -28.42 -19.06
N VAL A 321 -12.20 -29.27 -18.48
CA VAL A 321 -10.74 -29.06 -18.40
C VAL A 321 -10.03 -29.30 -19.73
N ASP A 322 -10.45 -30.31 -20.50
CA ASP A 322 -9.73 -30.73 -21.71
C ASP A 322 -10.32 -30.15 -23.01
N VAL A 323 -11.57 -29.69 -22.98
CA VAL A 323 -12.27 -29.20 -24.18
C VAL A 323 -12.80 -27.78 -24.00
N TYR A 324 -13.71 -27.56 -23.05
CA TYR A 324 -14.41 -26.28 -22.92
C TYR A 324 -13.45 -25.12 -22.61
N ALA A 325 -12.70 -25.21 -21.51
CA ALA A 325 -11.82 -24.14 -21.10
C ALA A 325 -10.69 -23.90 -22.13
N PRO A 326 -9.97 -24.91 -22.65
CA PRO A 326 -8.97 -24.70 -23.70
C PRO A 326 -9.53 -24.09 -24.99
N ALA A 327 -10.78 -24.40 -25.37
CA ALA A 327 -11.44 -23.80 -26.53
C ALA A 327 -11.71 -22.30 -26.36
N ARG A 328 -11.89 -21.83 -25.11
CA ARG A 328 -12.05 -20.39 -24.80
C ARG A 328 -10.72 -19.64 -24.77
N SER A 329 -9.65 -20.31 -24.33
CA SER A 329 -8.29 -19.78 -24.36
C SER A 329 -7.26 -20.89 -24.20
N GLY A 330 -6.24 -20.93 -25.06
CA GLY A 330 -5.13 -21.88 -24.95
C GLY A 330 -4.31 -21.74 -23.66
N ASN A 331 -4.46 -20.63 -22.93
CA ASN A 331 -3.83 -20.42 -21.63
C ASN A 331 -4.56 -21.13 -20.47
N ASN A 332 -5.75 -21.68 -20.70
CA ASN A 332 -6.54 -22.42 -19.72
C ASN A 332 -5.99 -23.84 -19.52
N ARG A 333 -4.77 -23.94 -19.00
CA ARG A 333 -4.06 -25.21 -18.73
C ARG A 333 -4.45 -25.77 -17.36
N LEU A 334 -5.73 -26.12 -17.19
CA LEU A 334 -6.29 -26.51 -15.89
C LEU A 334 -5.81 -27.88 -15.38
N ARG A 335 -5.28 -28.75 -16.25
CA ARG A 335 -4.55 -29.98 -15.84
C ARG A 335 -3.24 -29.70 -15.10
N GLU A 336 -2.76 -28.45 -15.12
CA GLU A 336 -1.52 -28.01 -14.46
C GLU A 336 -1.82 -27.04 -13.30
N PHE A 337 -3.09 -26.91 -12.91
CA PHE A 337 -3.49 -25.97 -11.88
C PHE A 337 -3.13 -26.51 -10.49
N GLU A 338 -2.12 -25.92 -9.88
CA GLU A 338 -1.61 -26.32 -8.56
C GLU A 338 -1.11 -25.13 -7.75
N GLY A 339 -0.96 -25.33 -6.44
CA GLY A 339 -0.39 -24.38 -5.49
C GLY A 339 -1.36 -23.33 -4.94
N PHE A 340 -2.64 -23.37 -5.33
CA PHE A 340 -3.68 -22.46 -4.85
C PHE A 340 -4.36 -22.96 -3.57
N ILE A 341 -4.80 -22.02 -2.74
CA ILE A 341 -5.55 -22.28 -1.51
C ILE A 341 -7.00 -21.80 -1.70
N LEU A 342 -7.86 -22.71 -2.13
CA LEU A 342 -9.27 -22.41 -2.47
C LEU A 342 -10.24 -22.72 -1.33
N THR A 343 -9.76 -23.37 -0.27
CA THR A 343 -10.55 -23.85 0.86
C THR A 343 -9.77 -23.67 2.16
N GLY A 344 -10.43 -23.94 3.29
CA GLY A 344 -9.82 -23.81 4.62
C GLY A 344 -10.06 -22.44 5.24
N PRO A 345 -9.90 -22.34 6.58
CA PRO A 345 -10.19 -21.13 7.32
C PRO A 345 -9.12 -20.05 7.06
N GLU A 346 -9.55 -18.80 7.10
CA GLU A 346 -8.71 -17.61 6.94
C GLU A 346 -8.88 -16.73 8.17
N TYR A 347 -7.80 -16.11 8.63
CA TYR A 347 -7.79 -15.32 9.85
C TYR A 347 -7.21 -13.92 9.64
N LEU A 348 -7.57 -13.01 10.53
CA LEU A 348 -6.86 -11.74 10.75
C LEU A 348 -6.23 -11.83 12.14
N SER A 349 -4.93 -11.55 12.22
CA SER A 349 -4.16 -11.60 13.46
C SER A 349 -3.50 -10.27 13.76
N VAL A 350 -3.51 -9.89 15.04
CA VAL A 350 -2.77 -8.76 15.62
C VAL A 350 -1.58 -9.31 16.41
N PHE A 351 -0.41 -8.71 16.22
CA PHE A 351 0.84 -9.08 16.87
C PHE A 351 1.46 -7.88 17.57
N ASP A 352 1.99 -8.11 18.77
CA ASP A 352 2.83 -7.18 19.51
C ASP A 352 4.11 -6.91 18.71
N GLY A 353 4.37 -5.66 18.32
CA GLY A 353 5.46 -5.35 17.40
C GLY A 353 6.84 -5.63 17.96
N ALA A 354 7.08 -5.50 19.27
CA ALA A 354 8.42 -5.75 19.85
C ALA A 354 8.75 -7.24 19.92
N THR A 355 7.73 -8.09 20.07
CA THR A 355 7.95 -9.51 20.41
C THR A 355 7.39 -10.50 19.39
N GLY A 356 6.58 -10.04 18.45
CA GLY A 356 5.81 -10.86 17.52
C GLY A 356 4.74 -11.69 18.22
N ARG A 357 4.50 -11.49 19.52
CA ARG A 357 3.51 -12.26 20.28
C ARG A 357 2.13 -11.94 19.73
N GLU A 358 1.39 -12.97 19.37
CA GLU A 358 -0.03 -12.86 19.03
C GLU A 358 -0.82 -12.21 20.18
N LEU A 359 -1.56 -11.15 19.85
CA LEU A 359 -2.48 -10.45 20.75
C LEU A 359 -3.91 -10.93 20.55
N GLN A 360 -4.35 -11.08 19.30
CA GLN A 360 -5.65 -11.66 18.96
C GLN A 360 -5.65 -12.25 17.56
N THR A 361 -6.39 -13.33 17.37
CA THR A 361 -6.76 -13.87 16.05
C THR A 361 -8.27 -13.99 15.94
N ILE A 362 -8.85 -13.48 14.85
CA ILE A 362 -10.26 -13.57 14.50
C ILE A 362 -10.42 -14.16 13.08
N PRO A 363 -11.60 -14.69 12.70
CA PRO A 363 -11.87 -15.03 11.30
C PRO A 363 -11.67 -13.81 10.40
N TYR A 364 -11.04 -14.00 9.24
CA TYR A 364 -10.84 -12.94 8.25
C TYR A 364 -12.19 -12.53 7.65
N LYS A 365 -12.40 -11.22 7.51
CA LYS A 365 -13.57 -10.64 6.86
C LYS A 365 -13.12 -9.74 5.69
N PRO A 366 -13.77 -9.83 4.51
CA PRO A 366 -14.80 -10.81 4.19
C PRO A 366 -14.23 -12.22 3.99
N GLY A 367 -15.07 -13.21 4.27
CA GLY A 367 -14.76 -14.60 3.97
C GLY A 367 -14.68 -14.85 2.46
N ARG A 368 -13.99 -15.94 2.09
CA ARG A 368 -13.81 -16.36 0.69
C ARG A 368 -15.11 -16.61 -0.07
N GLY A 369 -16.08 -17.25 0.59
CA GLY A 369 -17.31 -17.74 -0.06
C GLY A 369 -17.06 -19.08 -0.77
N ASP A 370 -16.54 -19.02 -1.99
CA ASP A 370 -16.26 -20.17 -2.86
C ASP A 370 -14.83 -20.14 -3.42
N ASP A 371 -14.54 -20.86 -4.50
CA ASP A 371 -13.22 -20.90 -5.14
C ASP A 371 -12.98 -19.78 -6.17
N GLY A 372 -13.88 -18.80 -6.24
CA GLY A 372 -13.86 -17.72 -7.22
C GLY A 372 -15.02 -17.76 -8.22
N LEU A 373 -15.85 -18.81 -8.21
CA LEU A 373 -16.98 -18.96 -9.12
C LEU A 373 -17.93 -17.74 -9.09
N LEU A 374 -18.39 -17.31 -7.90
CA LEU A 374 -19.21 -16.11 -7.70
C LEU A 374 -18.41 -14.81 -7.81
N TRP A 375 -17.08 -14.87 -7.70
CA TRP A 375 -16.21 -13.72 -7.94
C TRP A 375 -15.95 -13.47 -9.43
N GLY A 376 -16.39 -14.38 -10.31
CA GLY A 376 -16.25 -14.25 -11.76
C GLY A 376 -14.97 -14.85 -12.33
N ASP A 377 -14.27 -15.69 -11.56
CA ASP A 377 -12.98 -16.28 -11.96
C ASP A 377 -13.11 -17.34 -13.06
N TYR A 378 -14.30 -17.89 -13.26
CA TYR A 378 -14.62 -18.85 -14.31
C TYR A 378 -15.35 -18.22 -15.50
N ALA A 379 -15.84 -16.98 -15.33
CA ALA A 379 -16.79 -16.36 -16.24
C ALA A 379 -16.14 -15.91 -17.55
N MET A 380 -14.95 -15.33 -17.47
CA MET A 380 -14.22 -14.75 -18.61
C MET A 380 -13.52 -15.82 -19.45
N ALA A 381 -13.07 -15.46 -20.65
CA ALA A 381 -12.41 -16.39 -21.58
C ALA A 381 -11.17 -17.08 -20.98
N ARG A 382 -10.42 -16.36 -20.15
CA ARG A 382 -9.37 -16.94 -19.30
C ARG A 382 -10.02 -17.38 -17.98
N VAL A 383 -9.93 -18.68 -17.70
CA VAL A 383 -10.45 -19.30 -16.47
C VAL A 383 -9.34 -19.30 -15.43
N GLU A 384 -9.52 -18.54 -14.36
CA GLU A 384 -8.49 -18.23 -13.36
C GLU A 384 -9.01 -18.41 -11.93
N PRO A 385 -9.29 -19.64 -11.49
CA PRO A 385 -9.77 -19.90 -10.13
C PRO A 385 -8.82 -19.31 -9.08
N GLY A 386 -9.35 -18.68 -8.04
CA GLY A 386 -8.53 -18.03 -7.02
C GLY A 386 -7.88 -16.70 -7.46
N ASN A 387 -8.37 -16.05 -8.52
CA ASN A 387 -7.84 -14.77 -9.00
C ASN A 387 -8.51 -13.58 -8.31
N ARG A 388 -9.75 -13.22 -8.70
CA ARG A 388 -10.46 -12.03 -8.20
C ARG A 388 -10.77 -12.16 -6.72
N VAL A 389 -11.02 -13.37 -6.25
CA VAL A 389 -11.25 -13.67 -4.84
C VAL A 389 -10.02 -13.39 -3.98
N ASP A 390 -8.79 -13.61 -4.46
CA ASP A 390 -7.57 -13.41 -3.66
C ASP A 390 -6.85 -12.10 -4.00
N ARG A 391 -7.62 -11.06 -4.32
CA ARG A 391 -7.14 -9.69 -4.45
C ARG A 391 -7.33 -8.96 -3.13
N PHE A 392 -6.28 -8.84 -2.32
CA PHE A 392 -6.33 -8.19 -1.02
C PHE A 392 -5.65 -6.83 -1.02
N LEU A 393 -6.18 -5.88 -0.23
CA LEU A 393 -5.55 -4.59 0.03
C LEU A 393 -5.63 -4.26 1.52
N SER A 394 -4.79 -3.34 1.99
CA SER A 394 -4.87 -2.81 3.35
C SER A 394 -4.40 -1.36 3.43
N ALA A 395 -4.89 -0.58 4.40
CA ALA A 395 -4.27 0.68 4.80
C ALA A 395 -4.58 1.02 6.26
N VAL A 396 -3.91 2.06 6.75
CA VAL A 396 -4.28 2.75 7.98
C VAL A 396 -5.10 3.98 7.60
N ALA A 397 -6.11 4.33 8.40
CA ALA A 397 -6.89 5.55 8.23
C ALA A 397 -7.32 6.12 9.57
N TYR A 398 -7.35 7.45 9.70
CA TYR A 398 -7.87 8.16 10.85
C TYR A 398 -9.37 8.44 10.69
N LEU A 399 -10.18 7.37 10.78
CA LEU A 399 -11.62 7.40 10.51
C LEU A 399 -12.42 8.23 11.54
N ASP A 400 -11.90 8.40 12.76
CA ASP A 400 -12.50 9.26 13.79
C ASP A 400 -11.82 10.65 13.87
N GLY A 401 -10.83 10.91 13.00
CA GLY A 401 -10.01 12.12 12.98
C GLY A 401 -8.98 12.22 14.12
N GLU A 402 -8.85 11.20 14.98
CA GLU A 402 -7.96 11.22 16.13
C GLU A 402 -7.07 9.99 16.26
N ARG A 403 -7.57 8.79 15.96
CA ARG A 403 -6.92 7.50 16.17
C ARG A 403 -6.88 6.70 14.87
N PRO A 404 -5.82 5.91 14.66
CA PRO A 404 -5.73 5.05 13.49
C PRO A 404 -6.64 3.83 13.61
N SER A 405 -7.33 3.51 12.53
CA SER A 405 -8.06 2.27 12.28
C SER A 405 -7.37 1.46 11.18
N ALA A 406 -7.46 0.14 11.23
CA ALA A 406 -6.97 -0.76 10.20
C ALA A 406 -8.07 -1.03 9.18
N VAL A 407 -7.80 -0.83 7.89
CA VAL A 407 -8.73 -1.13 6.79
C VAL A 407 -8.19 -2.30 5.98
N PHE A 408 -9.02 -3.31 5.73
CA PHE A 408 -8.71 -4.46 4.87
C PHE A 408 -9.77 -4.60 3.78
N ALA A 409 -9.33 -4.88 2.55
CA ALA A 409 -10.23 -5.05 1.41
C ALA A 409 -10.01 -6.41 0.72
N ARG A 410 -11.07 -6.92 0.08
CA ARG A 410 -11.04 -8.10 -0.79
C ARG A 410 -11.86 -7.87 -2.05
N GLY A 411 -11.22 -8.05 -3.21
CA GLY A 411 -11.81 -7.89 -4.52
C GLY A 411 -11.99 -6.42 -4.94
N TYR A 412 -11.75 -6.16 -6.22
CA TYR A 412 -11.96 -4.84 -6.85
C TYR A 412 -12.43 -4.91 -8.31
N TYR A 413 -12.20 -6.03 -8.98
CA TYR A 413 -12.64 -6.21 -10.38
C TYR A 413 -14.14 -6.47 -10.51
N THR A 414 -14.72 -7.20 -9.56
CA THR A 414 -16.14 -7.59 -9.51
C THR A 414 -16.67 -7.24 -8.13
N ARG A 415 -17.03 -8.21 -7.28
CA ARG A 415 -17.37 -7.94 -5.88
C ARG A 415 -16.21 -7.21 -5.21
N SER A 416 -16.55 -6.12 -4.53
CA SER A 416 -15.60 -5.27 -3.83
C SER A 416 -16.06 -5.08 -2.40
N THR A 417 -15.13 -5.24 -1.46
CA THR A 417 -15.44 -5.23 -0.04
C THR A 417 -14.34 -4.52 0.73
N LEU A 418 -14.72 -3.83 1.79
CA LEU A 418 -13.80 -3.18 2.72
C LEU A 418 -14.33 -3.38 4.15
N VAL A 419 -13.44 -3.62 5.10
CA VAL A 419 -13.76 -3.67 6.52
C VAL A 419 -12.78 -2.80 7.29
N ALA A 420 -13.29 -1.99 8.20
CA ALA A 420 -12.50 -1.21 9.13
C ALA A 420 -12.53 -1.82 10.54
N TYR A 421 -11.38 -1.84 11.19
CA TYR A 421 -11.21 -2.32 12.56
C TYR A 421 -10.50 -1.28 13.43
N ASP A 422 -11.06 -1.07 14.62
CA ASP A 422 -10.37 -0.39 15.71
C ASP A 422 -9.74 -1.44 16.64
N TRP A 423 -8.53 -1.16 17.11
CA TRP A 423 -7.85 -1.94 18.14
C TRP A 423 -7.81 -1.14 19.45
N ASP A 424 -8.22 -1.77 20.56
CA ASP A 424 -8.24 -1.14 21.90
C ASP A 424 -7.14 -1.68 22.84
N GLY A 425 -6.15 -2.38 22.29
CA GLY A 425 -5.11 -3.08 23.04
C GLY A 425 -5.51 -4.48 23.52
N ARG A 426 -6.77 -4.88 23.29
CA ARG A 426 -7.30 -6.17 23.76
C ARG A 426 -8.15 -6.88 22.72
N ARG A 427 -8.94 -6.14 21.94
CA ARG A 427 -9.89 -6.67 20.98
C ARG A 427 -10.02 -5.77 19.75
N LEU A 428 -10.01 -6.41 18.59
CA LEU A 428 -10.49 -5.84 17.34
C LEU A 428 -11.99 -5.65 17.45
N LYS A 429 -12.43 -4.43 17.15
CA LYS A 429 -13.83 -4.05 17.00
C LYS A 429 -14.03 -3.62 15.55
N GLU A 430 -14.98 -4.24 14.87
CA GLU A 430 -15.41 -3.77 13.55
C GLU A 430 -16.04 -2.39 13.70
N ALA A 431 -15.50 -1.41 12.97
CA ALA A 431 -16.03 -0.05 12.87
C ALA A 431 -17.17 -0.01 11.85
N TRP A 432 -16.91 -0.50 10.63
CA TRP A 432 -17.89 -0.66 9.57
C TRP A 432 -17.48 -1.77 8.58
N TYR A 433 -18.40 -2.18 7.72
CA TYR A 433 -18.17 -3.14 6.64
C TYR A 433 -18.96 -2.76 5.39
N VAL A 434 -18.25 -2.64 4.27
CA VAL A 434 -18.74 -2.32 2.93
C VAL A 434 -18.69 -3.58 2.07
N ASP A 435 -19.76 -3.83 1.30
CA ASP A 435 -19.86 -4.97 0.41
C ASP A 435 -20.74 -4.63 -0.80
N SER A 436 -20.16 -4.58 -1.99
CA SER A 436 -20.93 -4.35 -3.22
C SER A 436 -21.93 -5.48 -3.52
N GLY A 437 -21.81 -6.62 -2.85
CA GLY A 437 -22.44 -7.86 -3.25
C GLY A 437 -21.77 -8.46 -4.49
N HIS A 438 -22.13 -9.71 -4.79
CA HIS A 438 -21.64 -10.38 -6.00
C HIS A 438 -22.24 -9.76 -7.24
N VAL A 439 -21.49 -9.78 -8.35
CA VAL A 439 -22.03 -9.38 -9.66
C VAL A 439 -22.97 -10.48 -10.15
N PRO A 440 -24.22 -10.15 -10.55
CA PRO A 440 -25.12 -11.12 -11.17
C PRO A 440 -24.52 -11.66 -12.47
N MET A 441 -24.50 -12.98 -12.61
CA MET A 441 -24.10 -13.68 -13.84
C MET A 441 -25.21 -14.66 -14.19
N ASP A 442 -25.63 -14.69 -15.45
CA ASP A 442 -26.58 -15.68 -15.98
C ASP A 442 -25.91 -17.02 -16.26
N ASN A 443 -24.59 -17.02 -16.53
CA ASN A 443 -23.78 -18.21 -16.67
C ASN A 443 -22.36 -17.98 -16.11
N PRO A 444 -21.96 -18.64 -15.00
CA PRO A 444 -20.66 -18.40 -14.37
C PRO A 444 -19.47 -18.95 -15.16
N PHE A 445 -19.71 -19.71 -16.24
CA PHE A 445 -18.67 -20.20 -17.14
C PHE A 445 -18.63 -19.43 -18.47
N ASN A 446 -19.51 -18.46 -18.69
CA ASN A 446 -19.53 -17.64 -19.90
C ASN A 446 -20.27 -16.31 -19.69
N ALA A 447 -19.70 -15.42 -18.88
CA ALA A 447 -20.25 -14.10 -18.62
C ALA A 447 -19.16 -13.02 -18.70
N SER A 448 -19.57 -11.76 -18.66
CA SER A 448 -18.68 -10.59 -18.60
C SER A 448 -19.00 -9.75 -17.36
N PRO A 449 -18.51 -10.15 -16.16
CA PRO A 449 -18.92 -9.53 -14.90
C PRO A 449 -18.24 -8.18 -14.61
N HIS A 450 -17.28 -7.77 -15.45
CA HIS A 450 -16.65 -6.45 -15.32
C HIS A 450 -17.59 -5.35 -15.78
N GLY A 451 -17.61 -4.23 -15.06
CA GLY A 451 -18.47 -3.07 -15.37
C GLY A 451 -19.94 -3.24 -14.99
N VAL A 452 -20.30 -4.35 -14.34
CA VAL A 452 -21.67 -4.66 -13.92
C VAL A 452 -21.83 -4.37 -12.43
N ASP A 453 -22.97 -3.79 -12.06
CA ASP A 453 -23.34 -3.52 -10.67
C ASP A 453 -23.41 -4.80 -9.83
N GLY A 454 -22.95 -4.69 -8.58
CA GLY A 454 -23.14 -5.74 -7.59
C GLY A 454 -24.59 -5.85 -7.11
N THR A 455 -24.89 -6.87 -6.31
CA THR A 455 -26.25 -7.10 -5.80
C THR A 455 -26.65 -6.18 -4.64
N ASP A 456 -25.71 -5.50 -3.99
CA ASP A 456 -26.03 -4.59 -2.89
C ASP A 456 -26.47 -3.22 -3.43
N PRO A 457 -27.66 -2.71 -3.08
CA PRO A 457 -28.20 -1.47 -3.67
C PRO A 457 -27.43 -0.21 -3.28
N GLU A 458 -26.71 -0.20 -2.16
CA GLU A 458 -25.94 0.95 -1.69
C GLU A 458 -24.53 0.96 -2.28
N TYR A 459 -23.89 -0.22 -2.33
CA TYR A 459 -22.49 -0.35 -2.72
C TYR A 459 -22.28 -0.97 -4.11
N ALA A 460 -23.35 -1.26 -4.85
CA ALA A 460 -23.34 -1.89 -6.18
C ALA A 460 -22.33 -1.28 -7.15
N THR A 461 -22.17 0.04 -7.10
CA THR A 461 -21.32 0.78 -8.04
C THR A 461 -19.82 0.71 -7.72
N LEU A 462 -19.42 0.07 -6.62
CA LEU A 462 -18.01 -0.15 -6.28
C LEU A 462 -17.32 -1.20 -7.15
N THR A 463 -18.10 -2.09 -7.75
CA THR A 463 -17.56 -3.13 -8.63
C THR A 463 -16.71 -2.49 -9.73
N THR A 464 -15.57 -3.09 -10.06
CA THR A 464 -14.65 -2.61 -11.10
C THR A 464 -13.96 -1.27 -10.80
N GLN A 465 -14.17 -0.62 -9.65
CA GLN A 465 -13.56 0.69 -9.36
C GLN A 465 -12.23 0.61 -8.59
N GLY A 466 -12.02 -0.43 -7.79
CA GLY A 466 -10.83 -0.54 -6.95
C GLY A 466 -9.55 -0.73 -7.76
N PHE A 467 -8.43 -0.22 -7.26
CA PHE A 467 -7.13 -0.29 -7.91
C PHE A 467 -6.25 -1.36 -7.26
N HIS A 468 -5.06 -1.58 -7.79
CA HIS A 468 -4.01 -2.35 -7.11
C HIS A 468 -3.39 -1.64 -5.89
N SER A 469 -4.12 -0.68 -5.31
CA SER A 469 -3.83 0.03 -4.09
C SER A 469 -5.13 0.72 -3.59
N LEU A 470 -5.06 1.34 -2.42
CA LEU A 470 -6.05 2.30 -1.91
C LEU A 470 -5.30 3.48 -1.26
N SER A 471 -5.98 4.47 -0.70
CA SER A 471 -5.33 5.60 -0.01
C SER A 471 -6.29 6.16 1.03
N ALA A 472 -5.74 6.73 2.10
CA ALA A 472 -6.52 7.37 3.16
C ALA A 472 -6.20 8.87 3.21
N ALA A 473 -7.22 9.72 3.05
CA ALA A 473 -7.07 11.17 3.04
C ALA A 473 -8.38 11.83 3.49
N ASP A 474 -8.28 12.98 4.14
CA ASP A 474 -9.43 13.85 4.44
C ASP A 474 -9.78 14.61 3.16
N VAL A 475 -10.68 14.04 2.36
CA VAL A 475 -10.99 14.57 1.02
C VAL A 475 -12.10 15.59 1.06
N ASP A 476 -12.94 15.59 2.10
CA ASP A 476 -14.08 16.50 2.24
C ASP A 476 -13.91 17.61 3.29
N GLY A 477 -12.81 17.58 4.04
CA GLY A 477 -12.39 18.62 4.99
C GLY A 477 -13.06 18.53 6.35
N ASP A 478 -13.66 17.39 6.71
CA ASP A 478 -14.32 17.20 8.00
C ASP A 478 -13.38 16.83 9.16
N GLY A 479 -12.09 16.62 8.85
CA GLY A 479 -11.03 16.27 9.79
C GLY A 479 -10.85 14.75 9.98
N LYS A 480 -11.60 13.92 9.27
CA LYS A 480 -11.49 12.45 9.26
C LYS A 480 -11.02 12.00 7.89
N GLN A 481 -10.46 10.81 7.82
CA GLN A 481 -9.95 10.28 6.55
C GLN A 481 -10.97 9.35 5.90
N GLU A 482 -11.24 9.60 4.62
CA GLU A 482 -11.96 8.73 3.73
C GLU A 482 -11.00 7.71 3.10
N ILE A 483 -11.57 6.65 2.51
CA ILE A 483 -10.81 5.65 1.76
C ILE A 483 -11.02 5.86 0.26
N VAL A 484 -10.00 6.41 -0.40
CA VAL A 484 -9.93 6.47 -1.87
C VAL A 484 -9.62 5.07 -2.39
N TYR A 485 -10.64 4.38 -2.87
CA TYR A 485 -10.58 3.01 -3.39
C TYR A 485 -10.49 3.04 -4.93
N GLY A 486 -9.40 3.61 -5.44
CA GLY A 486 -9.20 3.75 -6.88
C GLY A 486 -10.16 4.78 -7.48
N ALA A 487 -11.12 4.32 -8.27
CA ALA A 487 -12.10 5.15 -8.95
C ALA A 487 -13.39 5.47 -8.13
N ALA A 488 -13.46 5.03 -6.87
CA ALA A 488 -14.52 5.35 -5.92
C ALA A 488 -13.94 5.74 -4.55
N THR A 489 -14.73 6.41 -3.71
CA THR A 489 -14.32 6.82 -2.36
C THR A 489 -15.37 6.40 -1.34
N ILE A 490 -14.92 5.75 -0.27
CA ILE A 490 -15.73 5.36 0.89
C ILE A 490 -15.53 6.42 1.98
N ASP A 491 -16.62 6.90 2.54
CA ASP A 491 -16.63 7.87 3.63
C ASP A 491 -16.03 7.27 4.92
N HIS A 492 -15.57 8.11 5.85
CA HIS A 492 -14.95 7.71 7.10
C HIS A 492 -15.83 6.76 7.95
N ASP A 493 -17.16 6.87 7.82
CA ASP A 493 -18.15 6.05 8.52
C ASP A 493 -18.56 4.76 7.78
N GLY A 494 -17.99 4.52 6.60
CA GLY A 494 -18.26 3.37 5.74
C GLY A 494 -19.30 3.64 4.65
N GLY A 495 -19.93 4.80 4.60
CA GLY A 495 -20.83 5.19 3.52
C GLY A 495 -20.13 5.28 2.16
N LEU A 496 -20.86 5.10 1.05
CA LEU A 496 -20.30 5.38 -0.28
C LEU A 496 -20.35 6.89 -0.54
N LEU A 497 -19.21 7.58 -0.43
CA LEU A 497 -19.13 9.02 -0.73
C LEU A 497 -19.42 9.28 -2.21
N TYR A 498 -18.73 8.55 -3.10
CA TYR A 498 -19.07 8.49 -4.52
C TYR A 498 -18.41 7.30 -5.24
N SER A 499 -18.93 7.00 -6.43
CA SER A 499 -18.28 6.16 -7.45
C SER A 499 -18.23 6.95 -8.76
N SER A 500 -17.05 7.07 -9.39
CA SER A 500 -16.89 7.92 -10.57
C SER A 500 -17.30 7.21 -11.88
N PHE A 501 -18.02 7.94 -12.72
CA PHE A 501 -18.47 7.54 -14.05
C PHE A 501 -18.17 8.64 -15.07
N ALA A 502 -18.06 8.26 -16.34
CA ALA A 502 -17.99 9.19 -17.46
C ALA A 502 -18.52 8.57 -18.74
N GLU A 503 -18.87 9.43 -19.69
CA GLU A 503 -19.33 9.02 -21.01
C GLU A 503 -18.17 8.43 -21.83
N GLY A 504 -18.37 7.25 -22.41
CA GLY A 504 -17.42 6.64 -23.32
C GLY A 504 -17.21 7.50 -24.57
N PRO A 505 -15.96 7.82 -24.97
CA PRO A 505 -15.71 8.68 -26.11
C PRO A 505 -16.05 8.01 -27.45
N PRO A 506 -16.22 8.75 -28.55
CA PRO A 506 -16.60 8.19 -29.86
C PRO A 506 -15.71 7.06 -30.39
N GLY A 507 -14.42 7.02 -30.01
CA GLY A 507 -13.46 5.97 -30.39
C GLY A 507 -13.42 4.74 -29.48
N SER A 508 -14.19 4.74 -28.39
CA SER A 508 -14.29 3.61 -27.46
C SER A 508 -15.18 2.49 -28.00
N ALA A 509 -15.23 1.37 -27.28
CA ALA A 509 -16.18 0.30 -27.50
C ALA A 509 -17.57 0.59 -26.88
N VAL A 510 -17.70 1.69 -26.13
CA VAL A 510 -18.92 2.11 -25.40
C VAL A 510 -19.28 3.58 -25.67
N PRO A 511 -19.28 4.05 -26.93
CA PRO A 511 -19.47 5.46 -27.24
C PRO A 511 -20.84 5.97 -26.75
N GLY A 512 -20.84 7.11 -26.05
CA GLY A 512 -22.06 7.72 -25.52
C GLY A 512 -22.66 7.04 -24.29
N GLN A 513 -22.07 5.94 -23.81
CA GLN A 513 -22.55 5.24 -22.62
C GLN A 513 -21.87 5.79 -21.37
N ASN A 514 -22.65 6.08 -20.33
CA ASN A 514 -22.09 6.43 -19.02
C ASN A 514 -21.56 5.17 -18.34
N VAL A 515 -20.24 5.01 -18.30
CA VAL A 515 -19.55 3.83 -17.76
C VAL A 515 -18.66 4.24 -16.59
N ARG A 516 -18.33 3.28 -15.73
CA ARG A 516 -17.36 3.48 -14.65
C ARG A 516 -16.03 3.96 -15.23
N LEU A 517 -15.29 4.78 -14.48
CA LEU A 517 -13.90 5.06 -14.87
C LEU A 517 -13.08 3.77 -14.87
N GLY A 518 -13.35 2.89 -13.90
CA GLY A 518 -12.84 1.54 -13.86
C GLY A 518 -11.46 1.39 -13.23
N HIS A 519 -11.03 0.14 -13.10
CA HIS A 519 -9.79 -0.29 -12.46
C HIS A 519 -8.53 0.34 -13.07
N GLY A 520 -7.49 0.45 -12.24
CA GLY A 520 -6.20 0.98 -12.61
C GLY A 520 -5.04 0.51 -11.73
N ASP A 521 -3.83 0.80 -12.21
CA ASP A 521 -2.57 0.31 -11.67
C ASP A 521 -1.82 1.34 -10.81
N ALA A 522 -2.18 2.62 -10.90
CA ALA A 522 -1.54 3.70 -10.14
C ALA A 522 -2.50 4.85 -9.82
N MET A 523 -2.34 5.42 -8.63
CA MET A 523 -3.12 6.57 -8.17
C MET A 523 -2.35 7.42 -7.16
N HIS A 524 -2.61 8.73 -7.16
CA HIS A 524 -1.92 9.71 -6.33
C HIS A 524 -2.95 10.67 -5.74
N VAL A 525 -3.09 10.66 -4.41
CA VAL A 525 -4.05 11.49 -3.66
C VAL A 525 -3.25 12.54 -2.88
N ALA A 526 -3.35 13.80 -3.29
CA ALA A 526 -2.59 14.90 -2.70
C ALA A 526 -3.22 16.24 -3.06
N ASP A 527 -2.71 17.31 -2.45
CA ASP A 527 -2.92 18.68 -2.94
C ASP A 527 -2.05 18.84 -4.20
N LEU A 528 -2.65 18.64 -5.39
CA LEU A 528 -1.93 18.66 -6.67
C LEU A 528 -2.03 20.04 -7.31
N ASP A 529 -3.21 20.68 -7.23
CA ASP A 529 -3.42 22.08 -7.62
C ASP A 529 -3.60 22.97 -6.37
N PRO A 530 -2.52 23.59 -5.86
CA PRO A 530 -2.56 24.38 -4.63
C PRO A 530 -3.38 25.68 -4.72
N ASP A 531 -3.88 26.01 -5.91
CA ASP A 531 -4.74 27.16 -6.16
C ASP A 531 -6.24 26.76 -6.26
N ARG A 532 -6.53 25.46 -6.15
CA ARG A 532 -7.85 24.87 -5.96
C ARG A 532 -8.02 24.46 -4.50
N GLU A 533 -9.25 24.57 -3.98
CA GLU A 533 -9.56 24.12 -2.63
C GLU A 533 -9.85 22.61 -2.63
N GLY A 534 -9.28 21.91 -1.64
CA GLY A 534 -9.40 20.46 -1.49
C GLY A 534 -8.21 19.70 -2.11
N LEU A 535 -8.28 18.37 -2.04
CA LEU A 535 -7.30 17.48 -2.65
C LEU A 535 -7.74 17.06 -4.07
N GLU A 536 -6.78 16.55 -4.84
CA GLU A 536 -7.01 15.92 -6.13
C GLU A 536 -6.56 14.44 -6.13
N ILE A 537 -7.06 13.70 -7.13
CA ILE A 537 -6.68 12.33 -7.41
C ILE A 537 -6.23 12.23 -8.87
N TRP A 538 -4.95 11.92 -9.09
CA TRP A 538 -4.43 11.53 -10.40
C TRP A 538 -4.46 10.01 -10.55
N THR A 539 -5.17 9.49 -11.56
CA THR A 539 -5.29 8.04 -11.82
C THR A 539 -4.95 7.68 -13.26
N VAL A 540 -4.56 6.41 -13.45
CA VAL A 540 -4.47 5.75 -14.77
C VAL A 540 -5.33 4.48 -14.78
N HIS A 541 -5.81 4.06 -15.95
CA HIS A 541 -6.85 3.02 -16.07
C HIS A 541 -6.49 1.89 -17.06
N GLU A 542 -6.83 0.65 -16.70
CA GLU A 542 -6.50 -0.58 -17.45
C GLU A 542 -7.54 -0.91 -18.54
N GLY A 543 -8.78 -0.41 -18.41
CA GLY A 543 -9.92 -0.85 -19.22
C GLY A 543 -9.82 -0.59 -20.74
N GLY A 544 -8.81 0.18 -21.18
CA GLY A 544 -8.49 0.39 -22.58
C GLY A 544 -9.69 0.88 -23.38
N ARG A 545 -10.11 0.12 -24.41
CA ARG A 545 -11.26 0.49 -25.26
C ARG A 545 -12.59 0.56 -24.52
N TRP A 546 -12.69 -0.01 -23.33
CA TRP A 546 -13.91 -0.07 -22.53
C TRP A 546 -13.92 0.96 -21.39
N ALA A 547 -12.82 1.67 -21.16
CA ALA A 547 -12.75 2.77 -20.20
C ALA A 547 -12.99 4.13 -20.89
N PRO A 548 -13.59 5.10 -20.20
CA PRO A 548 -13.78 6.45 -20.74
C PRO A 548 -12.46 7.22 -20.80
N TYR A 549 -11.50 6.89 -19.93
CA TYR A 549 -10.17 7.51 -19.85
C TYR A 549 -9.08 6.45 -19.74
N GLY A 550 -7.88 6.78 -20.23
CA GLY A 550 -6.62 6.13 -19.86
C GLY A 550 -5.96 6.78 -18.65
N TRP A 551 -6.18 8.09 -18.44
CA TRP A 551 -5.78 8.83 -17.25
C TRP A 551 -6.79 9.93 -16.93
N ALA A 552 -6.91 10.28 -15.66
CA ALA A 552 -7.80 11.34 -15.20
C ALA A 552 -7.24 12.07 -13.97
N MET A 553 -7.42 13.38 -13.94
CA MET A 553 -7.33 14.22 -12.75
C MET A 553 -8.74 14.44 -12.21
N ARG A 554 -8.95 14.17 -10.92
CA ARG A 554 -10.26 14.31 -10.28
C ARG A 554 -10.21 15.16 -9.03
N ALA A 555 -11.28 15.88 -8.74
CA ALA A 555 -11.51 16.44 -7.43
C ALA A 555 -11.72 15.31 -6.42
N ALA A 556 -10.93 15.26 -5.34
CA ALA A 556 -10.97 14.14 -4.39
C ALA A 556 -12.29 14.07 -3.61
N ALA A 557 -12.89 15.21 -3.27
CA ALA A 557 -14.15 15.30 -2.51
C ALA A 557 -15.37 14.77 -3.28
N THR A 558 -15.41 14.92 -4.61
CA THR A 558 -16.62 14.70 -5.42
C THR A 558 -16.45 13.63 -6.49
N GLY A 559 -15.22 13.26 -6.83
CA GLY A 559 -14.92 12.35 -7.93
C GLY A 559 -15.14 12.97 -9.32
N GLU A 560 -15.41 14.27 -9.40
CA GLU A 560 -15.54 15.01 -10.65
C GLU A 560 -14.23 14.98 -11.43
N VAL A 561 -14.29 14.59 -12.70
CA VAL A 561 -13.12 14.64 -13.60
C VAL A 561 -12.87 16.08 -14.02
N LEU A 562 -11.76 16.64 -13.57
CA LEU A 562 -11.31 17.99 -13.91
C LEU A 562 -10.75 18.03 -15.34
N PHE A 563 -9.91 17.04 -15.67
CA PHE A 563 -9.44 16.75 -17.01
C PHE A 563 -8.97 15.30 -17.11
N GLY A 564 -8.84 14.78 -18.33
CA GLY A 564 -8.39 13.43 -18.59
C GLY A 564 -8.35 13.16 -20.09
N GLY A 565 -7.78 12.03 -20.47
CA GLY A 565 -7.69 11.64 -21.88
C GLY A 565 -7.89 10.16 -22.09
N TYR A 566 -8.45 9.81 -23.25
CA TYR A 566 -8.68 8.44 -23.68
C TYR A 566 -7.47 7.89 -24.43
N SER A 567 -7.00 6.70 -24.04
CA SER A 567 -5.88 6.01 -24.67
C SER A 567 -6.31 4.82 -25.54
N GLY A 568 -7.48 4.22 -25.26
CA GLY A 568 -7.96 3.02 -25.93
C GLY A 568 -7.14 1.74 -25.67
N VAL A 569 -6.13 1.82 -24.81
CA VAL A 569 -5.28 0.71 -24.37
C VAL A 569 -5.02 0.82 -22.88
N ASP A 570 -4.52 -0.25 -22.27
CA ASP A 570 -4.07 -0.22 -20.88
C ASP A 570 -3.01 0.88 -20.67
N THR A 571 -3.28 1.76 -19.71
CA THR A 571 -2.36 2.78 -19.22
C THR A 571 -1.87 2.37 -17.84
N GLY A 572 -0.87 1.48 -17.80
CA GLY A 572 -0.51 0.76 -16.57
C GLY A 572 0.36 1.51 -15.55
N ARG A 573 0.75 2.78 -15.79
CA ARG A 573 1.54 3.58 -14.83
C ARG A 573 1.19 5.06 -14.90
N GLY A 574 1.27 5.73 -13.77
CA GLY A 574 1.27 7.18 -13.65
C GLY A 574 2.07 7.65 -12.45
N MET A 575 2.31 8.95 -12.36
CA MET A 575 3.02 9.61 -11.26
C MET A 575 2.58 11.06 -11.15
N ALA A 576 2.74 11.66 -9.97
CA ALA A 576 2.55 13.08 -9.76
C ALA A 576 3.63 13.68 -8.84
N GLY A 577 4.08 14.90 -9.14
CA GLY A 577 5.06 15.64 -8.35
C GLY A 577 5.53 16.92 -9.03
N ASP A 578 5.96 17.90 -8.24
CA ASP A 578 6.61 19.13 -8.72
C ASP A 578 7.99 18.77 -9.26
N ILE A 579 8.11 18.63 -10.57
CA ILE A 579 9.38 18.31 -11.25
C ILE A 579 9.95 19.53 -11.97
N ASP A 580 9.15 20.57 -12.17
CA ASP A 580 9.54 21.81 -12.84
C ASP A 580 9.03 23.03 -12.06
N PRO A 581 9.88 23.68 -11.25
CA PRO A 581 9.50 24.87 -10.45
C PRO A 581 8.95 26.06 -11.24
N ALA A 582 9.07 26.04 -12.58
CA ALA A 582 8.48 27.05 -13.46
C ALA A 582 6.97 26.85 -13.71
N VAL A 583 6.42 25.70 -13.34
CA VAL A 583 5.02 25.33 -13.50
C VAL A 583 4.39 25.21 -12.11
N ARG A 584 3.27 25.93 -11.92
CA ARG A 584 2.56 25.96 -10.64
C ARG A 584 1.75 24.68 -10.44
N GLY A 585 1.93 24.01 -9.30
CA GLY A 585 1.24 22.77 -8.93
C GLY A 585 2.18 21.56 -8.93
N LEU A 586 1.63 20.36 -8.72
CA LEU A 586 2.36 19.12 -8.98
C LEU A 586 2.02 18.68 -10.40
N GLU A 587 3.03 18.52 -11.26
CA GLU A 587 2.79 17.91 -12.57
C GLU A 587 2.30 16.47 -12.40
N ALA A 588 1.53 15.99 -13.38
CA ALA A 588 1.06 14.63 -13.42
C ALA A 588 1.36 14.00 -14.77
N TRP A 589 1.74 12.72 -14.77
CA TRP A 589 2.05 12.01 -16.01
C TRP A 589 1.66 10.54 -15.99
N SER A 590 1.53 9.97 -17.19
CA SER A 590 1.20 8.56 -17.42
C SER A 590 2.23 7.90 -18.35
N SER A 591 2.44 6.59 -18.20
CA SER A 591 3.23 5.81 -19.16
C SER A 591 2.55 5.76 -20.52
N MET A 592 3.34 5.72 -21.58
CA MET A 592 2.87 5.83 -22.96
C MET A 592 3.23 4.61 -23.81
N PRO A 593 2.29 4.09 -24.63
CA PRO A 593 2.65 3.37 -25.84
C PRO A 593 3.37 4.34 -26.80
N PRO A 594 4.57 4.00 -27.31
CA PRO A 594 5.40 4.92 -28.09
C PRO A 594 4.81 5.31 -29.46
N ASP A 595 3.79 4.60 -29.94
CA ASP A 595 3.27 4.67 -31.31
C ASP A 595 1.89 5.32 -31.46
N GLN A 596 1.27 5.80 -30.38
CA GLN A 596 -0.04 6.44 -30.45
C GLN A 596 0.03 7.95 -30.74
N ALA A 597 -0.93 8.43 -31.56
CA ALA A 597 -1.16 9.83 -31.89
C ALA A 597 -2.22 10.46 -30.96
N ILE A 598 -1.97 10.38 -29.65
CA ILE A 598 -2.79 11.02 -28.60
C ILE A 598 -1.92 12.01 -27.81
N ASP A 599 -2.53 13.11 -27.36
CA ASP A 599 -1.90 14.06 -26.44
C ASP A 599 -1.93 13.46 -25.05
N ALA A 600 -0.83 12.86 -24.64
CA ALA A 600 -0.64 12.15 -23.39
C ALA A 600 0.81 12.33 -22.93
N GLY A 601 1.15 11.85 -21.74
CA GLY A 601 2.45 12.13 -21.12
C GLY A 601 2.31 13.13 -19.98
N LEU A 602 2.96 14.28 -20.06
CA LEU A 602 3.11 15.25 -18.97
C LEU A 602 2.04 16.35 -19.00
N TRP A 603 1.46 16.65 -17.83
CA TRP A 603 0.40 17.63 -17.63
C TRP A 603 0.70 18.52 -16.44
N SER A 604 0.30 19.80 -16.51
CA SER A 604 0.19 20.64 -15.31
C SER A 604 -0.98 20.18 -14.45
N ALA A 605 -0.98 20.55 -13.16
CA ALA A 605 -2.09 20.30 -12.25
C ALA A 605 -3.44 20.88 -12.75
N ARG A 606 -3.39 21.88 -13.65
CA ARG A 606 -4.56 22.54 -14.25
C ARG A 606 -4.98 21.99 -15.61
N GLY A 607 -4.33 20.93 -16.10
CA GLY A 607 -4.69 20.27 -17.35
C GLY A 607 -4.05 20.84 -18.61
N ASP A 608 -2.99 21.65 -18.50
CA ASP A 608 -2.20 22.05 -19.66
C ASP A 608 -1.29 20.89 -20.08
N HIS A 609 -1.33 20.48 -21.35
CA HIS A 609 -0.41 19.46 -21.87
C HIS A 609 0.99 20.05 -22.03
N LEU A 610 1.97 19.50 -21.31
CA LEU A 610 3.36 19.97 -21.30
C LEU A 610 4.26 19.16 -22.25
N GLY A 611 3.72 18.10 -22.86
CA GLY A 611 4.39 17.29 -23.87
C GLY A 611 4.47 15.82 -23.52
N ARG A 612 5.15 15.05 -24.36
CA ARG A 612 5.24 13.57 -24.24
C ARG A 612 6.44 13.08 -23.45
N ASN A 613 7.43 13.95 -23.24
CA ASN A 613 8.62 13.59 -22.46
C ASN A 613 8.24 13.58 -20.97
N VAL A 614 8.47 12.47 -20.30
CA VAL A 614 8.09 12.26 -18.90
C VAL A 614 9.27 11.71 -18.12
N PRO A 615 9.35 11.98 -16.80
CA PRO A 615 10.22 11.23 -15.91
C PRO A 615 9.81 9.75 -15.82
N GLY A 616 10.53 8.98 -15.00
CA GLY A 616 10.11 7.64 -14.61
C GLY A 616 8.74 7.61 -13.94
N THR A 617 8.09 6.45 -13.92
CA THR A 617 6.71 6.26 -13.42
C THR A 617 6.63 5.21 -12.31
N ASN A 618 7.62 5.20 -11.42
CA ASN A 618 7.75 4.18 -10.37
C ASN A 618 7.48 4.74 -8.98
N MET A 619 8.46 5.42 -8.36
CA MET A 619 8.28 6.01 -7.03
C MET A 619 8.78 7.45 -7.02
N SER A 620 8.01 8.38 -6.46
CA SER A 620 8.54 9.72 -6.14
C SER A 620 9.40 9.65 -4.88
N ILE A 621 10.37 10.56 -4.78
CA ILE A 621 11.18 10.77 -3.58
C ILE A 621 11.52 12.25 -3.43
N ARG A 622 11.40 12.77 -2.21
CA ARG A 622 11.87 14.11 -1.81
C ARG A 622 13.31 14.00 -1.35
N TRP A 623 14.23 14.16 -2.29
CA TRP A 623 15.66 13.96 -2.07
C TRP A 623 16.45 15.26 -2.11
N ALA A 624 16.12 16.14 -3.05
CA ALA A 624 16.80 17.39 -3.28
C ALA A 624 16.63 18.41 -2.15
N ALA A 625 17.59 19.34 -2.05
CA ALA A 625 17.49 20.43 -1.09
C ALA A 625 16.39 21.47 -1.41
N ASP A 626 15.87 21.52 -2.64
CA ASP A 626 15.01 22.58 -3.16
C ASP A 626 13.50 22.25 -3.14
N MET A 627 13.11 21.10 -2.56
CA MET A 627 11.72 20.60 -2.48
C MET A 627 11.09 20.15 -3.79
N THR A 628 11.84 20.12 -4.90
CA THR A 628 11.39 19.44 -6.11
C THR A 628 11.29 17.93 -5.88
N THR A 629 10.48 17.27 -6.69
CA THR A 629 10.26 15.82 -6.70
C THR A 629 11.28 15.14 -7.60
N GLN A 630 11.96 14.12 -7.07
CA GLN A 630 12.78 13.21 -7.85
C GLN A 630 12.06 11.87 -8.02
N VAL A 631 12.56 11.04 -8.93
CA VAL A 631 11.98 9.73 -9.23
C VAL A 631 13.00 8.63 -9.00
N VAL A 632 12.59 7.60 -8.27
CA VAL A 632 13.33 6.35 -8.13
C VAL A 632 13.07 5.45 -9.33
N ASN A 633 14.12 5.07 -10.05
CA ASN A 633 14.05 4.15 -11.18
C ASN A 633 14.80 2.85 -10.91
N GLY A 634 14.50 1.82 -11.70
CA GLY A 634 15.16 0.52 -11.67
C GLY A 634 14.18 -0.63 -11.78
N THR A 635 14.60 -1.73 -12.40
CA THR A 635 13.83 -2.98 -12.47
C THR A 635 14.76 -4.17 -12.26
N ALA A 636 14.25 -5.23 -11.64
CA ALA A 636 14.96 -6.48 -11.45
C ALA A 636 14.23 -7.60 -12.18
N THR A 637 14.45 -7.67 -13.50
CA THR A 637 13.84 -8.69 -14.37
C THR A 637 14.84 -9.81 -14.68
N THR A 638 14.81 -10.38 -15.89
CA THR A 638 15.95 -11.16 -16.41
C THR A 638 17.18 -10.29 -16.63
N VAL A 639 16.98 -8.99 -16.79
CA VAL A 639 18.02 -7.96 -16.77
C VAL A 639 17.88 -7.19 -15.47
N LEU A 640 18.98 -7.13 -14.71
CA LEU A 640 19.07 -6.40 -13.47
C LEU A 640 19.52 -4.97 -13.76
N GLN A 641 18.77 -3.99 -13.27
CA GLN A 641 19.12 -2.58 -13.32
C GLN A 641 19.44 -2.08 -11.92
N THR A 642 20.58 -1.42 -11.78
CA THR A 642 20.92 -0.70 -10.55
C THR A 642 19.90 0.42 -10.33
N PRO A 643 19.32 0.55 -9.13
CA PRO A 643 18.37 1.61 -8.86
C PRO A 643 19.02 3.00 -8.93
N THR A 644 18.28 4.01 -9.41
CA THR A 644 18.72 5.40 -9.46
C THR A 644 17.70 6.34 -8.82
N ILE A 645 18.16 7.50 -8.35
CA ILE A 645 17.31 8.67 -8.08
C ILE A 645 17.63 9.69 -9.17
N ASP A 646 16.62 10.04 -9.97
CA ASP A 646 16.76 10.95 -11.09
C ASP A 646 15.96 12.24 -10.85
N ASP A 647 16.63 13.37 -11.07
CA ASP A 647 16.07 14.71 -11.07
C ASP A 647 15.80 15.16 -12.51
N TRP A 648 14.64 15.76 -12.74
CA TRP A 648 14.19 16.15 -14.07
C TRP A 648 15.12 17.14 -14.77
N LYS A 649 15.72 18.07 -14.03
CA LYS A 649 16.58 19.13 -14.58
C LYS A 649 18.07 18.80 -14.43
N ARG A 650 18.45 18.06 -13.39
CA ARG A 650 19.85 17.77 -13.02
C ARG A 650 20.35 16.38 -13.41
N GLY A 651 19.45 15.48 -13.82
CA GLY A 651 19.78 14.09 -14.15
C GLY A 651 19.94 13.22 -12.90
N THR A 652 20.70 12.14 -13.01
CA THR A 652 20.90 11.17 -11.91
C THR A 652 21.64 11.79 -10.72
N LEU A 653 21.00 11.80 -9.55
CA LEU A 653 21.56 12.28 -8.28
C LEU A 653 22.19 11.14 -7.46
N LEU A 654 21.65 9.92 -7.58
CA LEU A 654 22.16 8.72 -6.91
C LEU A 654 22.10 7.53 -7.87
N THR A 655 23.19 6.76 -7.90
CA THR A 655 23.20 5.38 -8.41
C THR A 655 23.45 4.45 -7.23
N ALA A 656 22.47 3.63 -6.87
CA ALA A 656 22.50 2.79 -5.67
C ALA A 656 23.28 1.48 -5.92
N GLU A 657 24.58 1.58 -6.15
CA GLU A 657 25.43 0.45 -6.55
C GLU A 657 25.35 -0.75 -5.58
N GLY A 658 25.32 -1.96 -6.15
CA GLY A 658 25.22 -3.22 -5.38
C GLY A 658 23.84 -3.52 -4.80
N THR A 659 22.81 -2.73 -5.15
CA THR A 659 21.43 -2.92 -4.69
C THR A 659 20.50 -3.26 -5.87
N LEU A 660 19.28 -3.69 -5.55
CA LEU A 660 18.23 -3.99 -6.53
C LEU A 660 16.86 -3.50 -6.02
N THR A 661 15.99 -3.14 -6.97
CA THR A 661 14.56 -3.00 -6.72
C THR A 661 13.86 -4.37 -6.70
N ASN A 662 12.59 -4.34 -6.32
CA ASN A 662 11.73 -5.50 -6.09
C ASN A 662 10.63 -5.61 -7.16
N ASN A 663 9.87 -6.71 -7.08
CA ASN A 663 8.59 -6.89 -7.80
C ASN A 663 8.72 -6.80 -9.34
N TRP A 664 9.81 -7.37 -9.88
CA TRP A 664 10.03 -7.54 -11.31
C TRP A 664 10.01 -6.20 -12.09
N THR A 665 9.06 -6.03 -13.01
CA THR A 665 8.87 -4.82 -13.81
C THR A 665 8.23 -3.68 -13.04
N LYS A 666 7.61 -3.93 -11.87
CA LYS A 666 7.12 -2.83 -11.02
C LYS A 666 8.31 -2.02 -10.51
N GLY A 667 9.38 -2.69 -10.12
CA GLY A 667 10.66 -2.06 -9.83
C GLY A 667 10.64 -1.28 -8.52
N ASN A 668 9.80 -1.69 -7.56
CA ASN A 668 9.61 -0.93 -6.34
C ASN A 668 10.89 -0.90 -5.48
N PRO A 669 11.24 0.23 -4.85
CA PRO A 669 12.10 0.19 -3.67
C PRO A 669 11.43 -0.63 -2.56
N GLY A 670 12.19 -1.01 -1.53
CA GLY A 670 11.61 -1.64 -0.34
C GLY A 670 10.70 -0.66 0.40
N LEU A 671 11.20 0.56 0.61
CA LEU A 671 10.46 1.69 1.18
C LEU A 671 11.10 3.02 0.71
N VAL A 672 10.28 4.04 0.54
CA VAL A 672 10.69 5.45 0.50
C VAL A 672 9.92 6.18 1.58
N ALA A 673 10.63 6.72 2.57
CA ALA A 673 10.02 7.44 3.70
C ALA A 673 11.04 8.29 4.47
N ASP A 674 10.61 9.40 5.08
CA ASP A 674 11.36 10.13 6.13
C ASP A 674 11.40 9.27 7.41
N VAL A 675 12.40 8.40 7.51
CA VAL A 675 12.58 7.50 8.66
C VAL A 675 13.66 8.01 9.60
N LEU A 676 14.52 8.92 9.17
CA LEU A 676 15.65 9.47 9.91
C LEU A 676 15.93 10.90 9.43
N GLY A 677 16.75 11.67 10.15
CA GLY A 677 17.19 12.96 9.63
C GLY A 677 16.09 14.01 9.56
N ASP A 678 16.14 14.87 8.53
CA ASP A 678 15.21 15.98 8.33
C ASP A 678 14.05 15.52 7.44
N TRP A 679 13.22 16.45 6.95
CA TRP A 679 11.99 16.15 6.20
C TRP A 679 12.17 15.38 4.88
N ARG A 680 13.41 15.20 4.41
CA ARG A 680 13.68 14.48 3.15
C ARG A 680 13.55 12.99 3.39
N GLU A 681 13.21 12.29 2.32
CA GLU A 681 12.89 10.87 2.39
C GLU A 681 14.15 10.03 2.18
N GLU A 682 14.32 9.00 2.99
CA GLU A 682 15.32 7.96 2.75
C GLU A 682 14.85 6.99 1.66
N LEU A 683 15.82 6.45 0.92
CA LEU A 683 15.62 5.33 0.00
C LEU A 683 16.09 4.03 0.67
N LEU A 684 15.18 3.08 0.83
CA LEU A 684 15.48 1.74 1.35
C LEU A 684 15.37 0.71 0.23
N VAL A 685 16.50 0.09 -0.11
CA VAL A 685 16.62 -0.93 -1.16
C VAL A 685 17.46 -2.11 -0.68
N ARG A 686 17.12 -3.32 -1.09
CA ARG A 686 17.90 -4.51 -0.71
C ARG A 686 19.25 -4.54 -1.41
N THR A 687 20.27 -5.09 -0.75
CA THR A 687 21.47 -5.52 -1.47
C THR A 687 21.12 -6.62 -2.48
N ALA A 688 21.93 -6.76 -3.53
CA ALA A 688 21.66 -7.73 -4.59
C ALA A 688 21.48 -9.17 -4.08
N ASP A 689 22.22 -9.55 -3.04
CA ASP A 689 22.16 -10.85 -2.36
C ASP A 689 21.13 -10.93 -1.22
N SER A 690 20.51 -9.80 -0.87
CA SER A 690 19.58 -9.61 0.25
C SER A 690 20.17 -9.95 1.61
N THR A 691 21.45 -9.72 1.82
CA THR A 691 22.08 -9.80 3.15
C THR A 691 21.89 -8.53 3.98
N ALA A 692 21.49 -7.42 3.37
CA ALA A 692 21.12 -6.18 4.05
C ALA A 692 20.02 -5.43 3.30
N VAL A 693 19.34 -4.52 4.01
CA VAL A 693 18.66 -3.36 3.40
C VAL A 693 19.59 -2.18 3.50
N ARG A 694 19.88 -1.53 2.37
CA ARG A 694 20.66 -0.31 2.31
C ARG A 694 19.74 0.90 2.40
N ILE A 695 20.03 1.77 3.37
CA ILE A 695 19.32 3.02 3.65
C ILE A 695 20.20 4.16 3.16
N TYR A 696 19.72 4.89 2.16
CA TYR A 696 20.36 6.10 1.64
C TYR A 696 19.61 7.34 2.12
N LEU A 697 20.34 8.41 2.41
CA LEU A 697 19.78 9.72 2.73
C LEU A 697 20.48 10.83 1.94
N SER A 698 19.78 11.95 1.74
CA SER A 698 20.34 13.09 1.02
C SER A 698 21.32 13.89 1.89
N THR A 699 22.50 14.16 1.33
CA THR A 699 23.54 14.97 1.97
C THR A 699 23.65 16.39 1.40
N GLU A 700 22.72 16.79 0.52
CA GLU A 700 22.61 18.18 0.09
C GLU A 700 22.19 19.05 1.29
N VAL A 701 22.84 20.19 1.52
CA VAL A 701 22.42 21.12 2.58
C VAL A 701 21.20 21.89 2.09
N THR A 702 20.08 21.81 2.80
CA THR A 702 18.88 22.61 2.54
C THR A 702 18.69 23.74 3.54
N ASP A 703 18.20 24.88 3.05
CA ASP A 703 17.74 26.03 3.83
C ASP A 703 16.25 25.95 4.17
N ARG A 704 15.65 24.77 3.98
CA ARG A 704 14.23 24.50 4.24
C ARG A 704 14.04 23.72 5.53
N LYS A 705 13.16 24.24 6.38
CA LYS A 705 12.80 23.66 7.67
C LYS A 705 11.36 23.18 7.64
N LEU A 706 11.14 21.88 7.71
CA LEU A 706 9.83 21.27 7.79
C LEU A 706 9.85 20.24 8.91
N TYR A 707 8.70 20.01 9.54
CA TYR A 707 8.59 18.92 10.51
C TYR A 707 8.75 17.57 9.80
N THR A 708 9.15 16.54 10.52
CA THR A 708 9.23 15.19 9.95
C THR A 708 7.90 14.82 9.30
N LEU A 709 7.92 14.31 8.07
CA LEU A 709 6.71 13.96 7.33
C LEU A 709 5.92 12.86 8.05
N MET A 710 6.58 12.05 8.90
CA MET A 710 5.92 11.07 9.75
C MET A 710 5.02 11.67 10.84
N HIS A 711 5.06 13.00 11.03
CA HIS A 711 4.12 13.73 11.87
C HIS A 711 3.01 14.44 11.05
N ASP A 712 2.87 14.11 9.76
CA ASP A 712 1.67 14.34 8.97
C ASP A 712 0.82 13.05 8.93
N PRO A 713 -0.47 13.08 9.33
CA PRO A 713 -1.28 11.87 9.47
C PRO A 713 -1.59 11.18 8.15
N GLN A 714 -1.70 11.91 7.04
CA GLN A 714 -1.88 11.31 5.71
C GLN A 714 -0.59 10.64 5.26
N TYR A 715 0.54 11.35 5.32
CA TYR A 715 1.83 10.78 4.95
C TYR A 715 2.16 9.52 5.74
N ARG A 716 1.99 9.54 7.06
CA ARG A 716 2.29 8.38 7.93
C ARG A 716 1.40 7.18 7.64
N ALA A 717 0.11 7.39 7.35
CA ALA A 717 -0.82 6.36 6.92
C ALA A 717 -0.43 5.79 5.54
N GLU A 718 -0.03 6.65 4.61
CA GLU A 718 0.42 6.28 3.28
C GLU A 718 1.74 5.49 3.30
N VAL A 719 2.66 5.80 4.23
CA VAL A 719 3.87 5.00 4.49
C VAL A 719 3.52 3.60 4.98
N ALA A 720 2.57 3.45 5.91
CA ALA A 720 2.12 2.14 6.39
C ALA A 720 1.49 1.30 5.27
N ARG A 721 0.83 1.97 4.33
CA ARG A 721 0.17 1.36 3.19
C ARG A 721 1.16 0.98 2.08
N GLN A 722 2.33 1.61 1.99
CA GLN A 722 3.22 1.53 0.82
C GLN A 722 3.49 0.10 0.31
N GLN A 723 3.57 -0.90 1.19
CA GLN A 723 3.73 -2.32 0.84
C GLN A 723 2.53 -2.98 0.12
N THR A 724 1.39 -2.29 0.06
CA THR A 724 0.11 -2.86 -0.37
C THR A 724 0.09 -3.09 -1.87
N THR A 725 0.11 -4.36 -2.28
CA THR A 725 -0.02 -4.84 -3.65
C THR A 725 0.94 -4.18 -4.65
N TYR A 726 0.51 -3.14 -5.37
CA TYR A 726 1.37 -2.39 -6.27
C TYR A 726 1.70 -1.08 -5.57
N ASN A 727 2.88 -1.05 -4.94
CA ASN A 727 3.33 0.02 -4.07
C ASN A 727 3.20 1.38 -4.76
N GLN A 728 2.56 2.34 -4.09
CA GLN A 728 2.43 3.72 -4.56
C GLN A 728 3.20 4.67 -3.62
N PRO A 729 3.63 5.85 -4.09
CA PRO A 729 4.28 6.84 -3.24
C PRO A 729 3.37 7.37 -2.13
N ALA A 730 3.99 7.90 -1.07
CA ALA A 730 3.29 8.58 0.02
C ALA A 730 3.25 10.10 -0.21
N TYR A 731 2.11 10.72 0.08
CA TYR A 731 1.91 12.16 0.00
C TYR A 731 1.43 12.69 1.34
N PRO A 732 1.88 13.88 1.77
CA PRO A 732 1.31 14.53 2.95
C PRO A 732 -0.05 15.18 2.64
N SER A 733 -0.74 15.59 3.71
CA SER A 733 -2.04 16.28 3.63
C SER A 733 -2.00 17.69 3.02
N PHE A 734 -0.81 18.19 2.68
CA PHE A 734 -0.59 19.55 2.18
C PHE A 734 0.29 19.55 0.94
N TYR A 735 0.24 20.63 0.15
CA TYR A 735 1.10 20.81 -1.03
C TYR A 735 2.60 20.79 -0.68
N LEU A 736 3.31 19.73 -1.08
CA LEU A 736 4.75 19.56 -0.88
C LEU A 736 5.54 19.75 -2.18
N ALA A 737 6.00 20.99 -2.39
CA ALA A 737 6.70 21.46 -3.60
C ALA A 737 7.68 22.61 -3.34
N SER A 738 8.47 22.96 -4.34
CA SER A 738 9.50 24.01 -4.33
C SER A 738 8.97 25.45 -4.19
N ASP A 739 7.73 25.70 -4.61
CA ASP A 739 7.06 27.00 -4.62
C ASP A 739 5.90 27.08 -3.59
N MET A 740 5.89 26.18 -2.60
CA MET A 740 4.83 26.12 -1.60
C MET A 740 4.67 27.42 -0.80
N ASP A 741 3.41 27.72 -0.45
CA ASP A 741 3.09 28.75 0.54
C ASP A 741 3.16 28.15 1.94
N TRP A 742 4.23 28.48 2.66
CA TRP A 742 4.47 28.03 4.03
C TRP A 742 3.33 28.37 5.01
N SER A 743 2.49 29.37 4.71
CA SER A 743 1.33 29.68 5.53
C SER A 743 0.18 28.68 5.42
N LYS A 744 0.17 27.86 4.34
CA LYS A 744 -0.78 26.77 4.13
C LYS A 744 -0.31 25.43 4.72
N VAL A 745 0.97 25.31 5.09
CA VAL A 745 1.48 24.11 5.75
C VAL A 745 0.89 24.01 7.17
N PRO A 746 0.21 22.91 7.53
CA PRO A 746 -0.41 22.77 8.84
C PRO A 746 0.62 22.88 9.98
N ILE A 747 0.22 23.51 11.09
CA ILE A 747 0.94 23.38 12.36
C ILE A 747 0.45 22.08 13.00
N PRO A 748 1.31 21.04 13.13
CA PRO A 748 0.85 19.73 13.60
C PRO A 748 0.25 19.83 15.02
N ARG A 749 -0.98 19.35 15.17
CA ARG A 749 -1.62 19.15 16.47
C ARG A 749 -1.58 17.66 16.78
N ILE A 750 -0.48 17.21 17.35
CA ILE A 750 -0.25 15.79 17.61
C ILE A 750 -0.47 15.44 19.08
N ARG A 751 -0.94 14.22 19.33
CA ARG A 751 -1.00 13.58 20.64
C ARG A 751 -0.07 12.38 20.61
N THR A 752 1.03 12.47 21.36
CA THR A 752 1.95 11.34 21.53
C THR A 752 1.69 10.65 22.87
N PRO A 753 1.85 9.31 22.95
CA PRO A 753 1.70 8.58 24.21
C PRO A 753 2.71 9.05 25.28
N ARG A 754 2.22 9.33 26.49
CA ARG A 754 3.06 9.80 27.62
C ARG A 754 3.87 8.63 28.19
N LYS A 755 5.14 8.89 28.54
CA LYS A 755 6.00 7.95 29.27
C LYS A 755 5.44 7.54 30.62
#